data_AF-A0A660SX77-F1
#
_entry.id   AF-A0A660SX77-F1
#
_cell.length_a   1.000
_cell.length_b   1.000
_cell.length_c   1.000
_cell.angle_alpha   90.00
_cell.angle_beta   90.00
_cell.angle_gamma   90.00
#
_symmetry.space_group_name_H-M   'P 1'
#
loop_
_entity.id
_entity.type
_entity.pdbx_description
1 polymer ?
#
loop_
_entity_poly.entity_id
_entity_poly.type
_entity_poly.pdbx_seq_one_letter_code
_entity_poly.pdbx_strand_id
1 'polypeptide(L)'
;MSKRAVEFYQKLNFLRERIEIAGDEPSLTAASFLDALAGRGSDANLSDPFKNAVAVIHKEFDSAVASPGDSRKTAFESLEKLLNKGNYQGSESKSQLAETLWAAFFPEALYLSADPDSQIHLLREKRVVRIDKAASQPVIDPAREILFTSNVLLSPPVAEKTNGVSGSTELDRVIADAAQAGREKQLYWYDHPIPVGTPLENDEAVYGLSGLARALSFEMERGSTEAGARLKVLLSVSVTHKGLHQVALPWLRAQIGRTDAETLENLDVYAFTENDTEKVVELLSPWLNNSEDAESLKRTFGVDGEYGRHYSFLKALPALWSVLTDPDLKATFKIDLDQVFPQKELVAETGKTAFDHFKTDLWGARGRDSENREVELGMIAGALVNEKDIASGLFTPDIPWPEELPYGENLLFYKLMPMAVSTRAELMTRYSAPQVPDSLDGVTKALHRIHVTGGTNGIRFDALRHHRPFTPSFIGRAEDQGYLLSVLAGKPGEPVLRYAHASGLVMRHDKEAFAGDAVKAGKAGSYVGDLIRLFVFSCYADFLPGGRDGVKKEVDPFTGCFISPLPVTLALLRLALHLLDSGNSREERQAILELAGERLPVWIHKGEEKAAELKNLWHSERKAWDSYYNALDRLENALSAKDAGALNTAERFNDILENCRIT
;
A
#
# COMPACT_ATOMS: atom_id res chain seq x y z
N MET A 1 25.71 27.93 -5.77
CA MET A 1 25.70 26.92 -4.69
C MET A 1 26.00 27.60 -3.37
N SER A 2 25.31 27.22 -2.29
CA SER A 2 25.47 27.79 -0.95
C SER A 2 26.77 27.30 -0.32
N LYS A 3 27.60 28.22 0.18
CA LYS A 3 28.88 27.86 0.82
C LYS A 3 28.64 26.97 2.05
N ARG A 4 27.61 27.26 2.84
CA ARG A 4 27.24 26.46 4.03
C ARG A 4 26.82 25.05 3.62
N ALA A 5 25.98 24.92 2.59
CA ALA A 5 25.57 23.60 2.09
C ALA A 5 26.76 22.77 1.63
N VAL A 6 27.69 23.37 0.86
CA VAL A 6 28.93 22.70 0.44
C VAL A 6 29.75 22.22 1.64
N GLU A 7 30.00 23.09 2.63
CA GLU A 7 30.75 22.74 3.84
C GLU A 7 30.07 21.64 4.66
N PHE A 8 28.73 21.63 4.72
CA PHE A 8 27.96 20.59 5.39
C PHE A 8 28.13 19.24 4.68
N TYR A 9 27.90 19.18 3.36
CA TYR A 9 27.99 17.93 2.60
C TYR A 9 29.43 17.41 2.46
N GLN A 10 30.44 18.29 2.50
CA GLN A 10 31.85 17.87 2.64
C GLN A 10 32.08 17.04 3.90
N LYS A 11 31.47 17.45 5.02
CA LYS A 11 31.58 16.74 6.30
C LYS A 11 30.74 15.48 6.33
N LEU A 12 29.58 15.47 5.64
CA LEU A 12 28.71 14.29 5.52
C LEU A 12 29.36 13.13 4.73
N ASN A 13 30.48 13.38 4.04
CA ASN A 13 31.21 12.38 3.26
C ASN A 13 31.67 11.15 4.08
N PHE A 14 31.73 11.23 5.41
CA PHE A 14 32.01 10.08 6.29
C PHE A 14 31.02 8.92 6.07
N LEU A 15 29.80 9.18 5.57
CA LEU A 15 28.83 8.12 5.25
C LEU A 15 29.39 7.11 4.25
N ARG A 16 30.33 7.52 3.39
CA ARG A 16 31.02 6.65 2.42
C ARG A 16 32.09 5.78 3.08
N GLU A 17 32.73 6.27 4.15
CA GLU A 17 33.85 5.59 4.82
C GLU A 17 33.44 4.28 5.51
N ARG A 18 32.12 4.06 5.67
CA ARG A 18 31.54 2.89 6.33
C ARG A 18 30.90 1.91 5.34
N ILE A 19 31.04 2.15 4.04
CA ILE A 19 30.47 1.32 2.97
C ILE A 19 31.64 0.75 2.17
N GLU A 20 31.59 -0.56 1.90
CA GLU A 20 32.49 -1.16 0.92
C GLU A 20 32.02 -0.77 -0.48
N ILE A 21 32.86 -0.02 -1.21
CA ILE A 21 32.48 0.56 -2.50
C ILE A 21 32.69 -0.46 -3.63
N ALA A 22 31.66 -0.71 -4.44
CA ALA A 22 31.68 -1.72 -5.49
C ALA A 22 32.70 -1.46 -6.62
N GLY A 23 32.94 -0.19 -6.99
CA GLY A 23 33.89 0.20 -8.05
C GLY A 23 33.40 0.00 -9.49
N ASP A 24 32.13 -0.38 -9.69
CA ASP A 24 31.47 -0.47 -10.99
C ASP A 24 30.83 0.86 -11.43
N GLU A 25 30.28 0.92 -12.65
CA GLU A 25 29.66 2.12 -13.21
C GLU A 25 28.57 2.74 -12.30
N PRO A 26 27.60 1.98 -11.74
CA PRO A 26 26.63 2.56 -10.81
C PRO A 26 27.26 3.22 -9.59
N SER A 27 28.24 2.56 -8.97
CA SER A 27 28.93 3.11 -7.79
C SER A 27 29.79 4.34 -8.13
N LEU A 28 30.41 4.37 -9.31
CA LEU A 28 31.18 5.53 -9.79
C LEU A 28 30.28 6.73 -10.13
N THR A 29 29.09 6.47 -10.67
CA THR A 29 28.06 7.49 -10.90
C THR A 29 27.61 8.12 -9.58
N ALA A 30 27.27 7.29 -8.58
CA ALA A 30 26.91 7.75 -7.25
C ALA A 30 28.06 8.50 -6.55
N ALA A 31 29.29 8.01 -6.68
CA ALA A 31 30.49 8.66 -6.18
C ALA A 31 30.64 10.08 -6.73
N SER A 32 30.50 10.23 -8.05
CA SER A 32 30.60 11.52 -8.75
C SER A 32 29.56 12.51 -8.27
N PHE A 33 28.32 12.05 -8.03
CA PHE A 33 27.26 12.87 -7.44
C PHE A 33 27.62 13.36 -6.03
N LEU A 34 28.08 12.48 -5.14
CA LEU A 34 28.45 12.86 -3.78
C LEU A 34 29.65 13.83 -3.76
N ASP A 35 30.61 13.65 -4.67
CA ASP A 35 31.73 14.58 -4.83
C ASP A 35 31.28 15.95 -5.34
N ALA A 36 30.38 16.00 -6.33
CA ALA A 36 29.76 17.25 -6.79
C ALA A 36 28.96 17.95 -5.67
N LEU A 37 28.20 17.18 -4.86
CA LEU A 37 27.44 17.68 -3.72
C LEU A 37 28.34 18.35 -2.66
N ALA A 38 29.57 17.82 -2.49
CA ALA A 38 30.63 18.36 -1.65
C ALA A 38 31.50 19.45 -2.33
N GLY A 39 31.10 19.93 -3.52
CA GLY A 39 31.79 20.98 -4.27
C GLY A 39 33.06 20.51 -5.00
N ARG A 40 33.28 19.20 -5.12
CA ARG A 40 34.40 18.56 -5.84
C ARG A 40 33.93 17.95 -7.17
N GLY A 41 33.25 18.74 -8.00
CA GLY A 41 32.71 18.26 -9.28
C GLY A 41 31.79 19.28 -9.94
N SER A 42 31.23 18.91 -11.10
CA SER A 42 30.28 19.73 -11.85
C SER A 42 28.90 19.07 -11.86
N ASP A 43 27.89 19.77 -11.32
CA ASP A 43 26.49 19.35 -11.28
C ASP A 43 25.91 19.07 -12.69
N ALA A 44 26.31 19.88 -13.68
CA ALA A 44 25.85 19.77 -15.06
C ALA A 44 26.43 18.55 -15.81
N ASN A 45 27.53 17.98 -15.32
CA ASN A 45 28.21 16.84 -15.95
C ASN A 45 27.78 15.49 -15.38
N LEU A 46 26.91 15.48 -14.36
CA LEU A 46 26.36 14.26 -13.81
C LEU A 46 25.37 13.63 -14.79
N SER A 47 25.26 12.29 -14.76
CA SER A 47 24.23 11.55 -15.48
C SER A 47 22.91 11.55 -14.71
N ASP A 48 21.82 11.23 -15.39
CA ASP A 48 20.55 10.98 -14.71
C ASP A 48 20.68 9.80 -13.74
N PRO A 49 19.99 9.83 -12.59
CA PRO A 49 19.04 10.87 -12.15
C PRO A 49 19.70 12.06 -11.42
N PHE A 50 21.04 12.10 -11.29
CA PHE A 50 21.74 13.10 -10.47
C PHE A 50 22.03 14.42 -11.19
N LYS A 51 21.87 14.45 -12.51
CA LYS A 51 22.09 15.63 -13.35
C LYS A 51 21.36 16.87 -12.82
N ASN A 52 22.09 17.97 -12.57
CA ASN A 52 21.53 19.23 -12.05
C ASN A 52 20.77 19.11 -10.71
N ALA A 53 20.94 18.01 -9.97
CA ALA A 53 20.23 17.78 -8.72
C ALA A 53 20.91 18.44 -7.51
N VAL A 54 22.22 18.74 -7.58
CA VAL A 54 22.97 19.34 -6.46
C VAL A 54 22.40 20.70 -6.09
N ALA A 55 22.07 21.53 -7.09
CA ALA A 55 21.44 22.83 -6.84
C ALA A 55 20.10 22.72 -6.09
N VAL A 56 19.30 21.69 -6.39
CA VAL A 56 18.00 21.44 -5.73
C VAL A 56 18.21 21.00 -4.28
N ILE A 57 19.15 20.09 -4.02
CA ILE A 57 19.49 19.63 -2.66
C ILE A 57 20.04 20.77 -1.81
N HIS A 58 20.89 21.63 -2.36
CA HIS A 58 21.38 22.81 -1.63
C HIS A 58 20.24 23.76 -1.26
N LYS A 59 19.27 23.96 -2.16
CA LYS A 59 18.07 24.76 -1.88
C LYS A 59 17.23 24.14 -0.75
N GLU A 60 16.99 22.83 -0.77
CA GLU A 60 16.28 22.13 0.32
C GLU A 60 17.00 22.28 1.67
N PHE A 61 18.33 22.11 1.69
CA PHE A 61 19.14 22.32 2.89
C PHE A 61 19.05 23.77 3.40
N ASP A 62 19.27 24.75 2.53
CA ASP A 62 19.23 26.16 2.91
C ASP A 62 17.86 26.55 3.47
N SER A 63 16.76 26.04 2.88
CA SER A 63 15.41 26.20 3.41
C SER A 63 15.25 25.59 4.80
N ALA A 64 15.75 24.38 5.03
CA ALA A 64 15.64 23.70 6.33
C ALA A 64 16.42 24.40 7.46
N VAL A 65 17.53 25.08 7.16
CA VAL A 65 18.35 25.79 8.16
C VAL A 65 18.00 27.28 8.30
N ALA A 66 17.13 27.81 7.44
CA ALA A 66 16.74 29.22 7.46
C ALA A 66 15.57 29.52 8.43
N SER A 67 14.61 28.61 8.60
CA SER A 67 13.37 28.82 9.35
C SER A 67 13.60 28.95 10.87
N PRO A 68 13.48 30.16 11.47
CA PRO A 68 13.67 30.35 12.91
C PRO A 68 12.56 29.65 13.71
N GLY A 69 12.93 28.94 14.80
CA GLY A 69 11.98 28.21 15.65
C GLY A 69 11.60 26.82 15.12
N ASP A 70 12.12 26.41 13.96
CA ASP A 70 11.90 25.07 13.42
C ASP A 70 12.78 24.05 14.16
N SER A 71 12.16 22.97 14.64
CA SER A 71 12.83 21.80 15.21
C SER A 71 13.89 21.22 14.25
N ARG A 72 13.63 21.29 12.94
CA ARG A 72 14.53 20.81 11.87
C ARG A 72 15.83 21.59 11.84
N LYS A 73 15.76 22.92 11.89
CA LYS A 73 16.94 23.79 11.94
C LYS A 73 17.83 23.43 13.13
N THR A 74 17.21 23.25 14.30
CA THR A 74 17.92 22.88 15.53
C THR A 74 18.62 21.52 15.40
N ALA A 75 17.97 20.57 14.73
CA ALA A 75 18.55 19.26 14.45
C ALA A 75 19.76 19.34 13.49
N PHE A 76 19.66 20.10 12.40
CA PHE A 76 20.79 20.33 11.49
C PHE A 76 21.95 21.07 12.15
N GLU A 77 21.69 22.08 12.98
CA GLU A 77 22.74 22.79 13.73
C GLU A 77 23.43 21.86 14.76
N SER A 78 22.67 20.95 15.36
CA SER A 78 23.22 19.93 16.27
C SER A 78 24.08 18.92 15.52
N LEU A 79 23.64 18.50 14.33
CA LEU A 79 24.41 17.65 13.44
C LEU A 79 25.70 18.35 12.97
N GLU A 80 25.65 19.60 12.52
CA GLU A 80 26.83 20.38 12.15
C GLU A 80 27.85 20.47 13.29
N LYS A 81 27.39 20.73 14.52
CA LYS A 81 28.25 20.76 15.72
C LYS A 81 28.91 19.40 15.97
N LEU A 82 28.16 18.31 15.83
CA LEU A 82 28.70 16.97 15.98
C LEU A 82 29.74 16.68 14.90
N LEU A 83 29.40 16.96 13.63
CA LEU A 83 30.26 16.79 12.47
C LEU A 83 31.62 17.51 12.59
N ASN A 84 31.63 18.68 13.25
CA ASN A 84 32.86 19.44 13.51
C ASN A 84 33.80 18.80 14.54
N LYS A 85 33.33 17.86 15.37
CA LYS A 85 34.18 17.20 16.38
C LYS A 85 35.07 16.10 15.79
N GLY A 86 34.67 15.50 14.65
CA GLY A 86 35.55 14.67 13.82
C GLY A 86 35.96 13.29 14.35
N ASN A 87 35.30 12.74 15.38
CA ASN A 87 35.57 11.37 15.86
C ASN A 87 34.29 10.64 16.31
N TYR A 88 33.96 9.51 15.66
CA TYR A 88 32.74 8.72 15.89
C TYR A 88 33.00 7.21 16.05
N GLN A 89 34.19 6.83 16.53
CA GLN A 89 34.59 5.41 16.52
C GLN A 89 34.06 4.58 17.70
N GLY A 90 33.74 5.21 18.85
CA GLY A 90 33.14 4.53 20.00
C GLY A 90 31.65 4.20 19.80
N SER A 91 31.14 3.15 20.45
CA SER A 91 29.73 2.72 20.35
C SER A 91 28.75 3.84 20.74
N GLU A 92 28.96 4.50 21.87
CA GLU A 92 28.16 5.65 22.30
C GLU A 92 28.18 6.79 21.26
N SER A 93 29.35 7.06 20.67
CA SER A 93 29.50 8.07 19.62
C SER A 93 28.79 7.67 18.32
N LYS A 94 28.69 6.36 18.02
CA LYS A 94 27.94 5.85 16.86
C LYS A 94 26.44 5.99 17.07
N SER A 95 25.91 5.65 18.24
CA SER A 95 24.50 5.85 18.57
C SER A 95 24.12 7.33 18.54
N GLN A 96 24.91 8.18 19.19
CA GLN A 96 24.69 9.64 19.17
C GLN A 96 24.71 10.19 17.75
N LEU A 97 25.61 9.71 16.89
CA LEU A 97 25.66 10.10 15.49
C LEU A 97 24.39 9.68 14.73
N ALA A 98 23.95 8.43 14.89
CA ALA A 98 22.74 7.93 14.25
C ALA A 98 21.50 8.74 14.69
N GLU A 99 21.32 8.96 15.99
CA GLU A 99 20.21 9.76 16.53
C GLU A 99 20.24 11.21 16.00
N THR A 100 21.42 11.82 15.90
CA THR A 100 21.55 13.19 15.40
C THR A 100 21.27 13.28 13.90
N LEU A 101 21.66 12.25 13.12
CA LEU A 101 21.31 12.14 11.70
C LEU A 101 19.80 11.96 11.53
N TRP A 102 19.18 11.07 12.29
CA TRP A 102 17.73 10.85 12.24
C TRP A 102 16.97 12.09 12.67
N ALA A 103 17.36 12.78 13.73
CA ALA A 103 16.72 14.04 14.11
C ALA A 103 16.69 15.06 12.95
N ALA A 104 17.75 15.12 12.14
CA ALA A 104 17.84 16.01 10.99
C ALA A 104 17.06 15.49 9.77
N PHE A 105 17.29 14.24 9.37
CA PHE A 105 16.83 13.67 8.10
C PHE A 105 15.56 12.80 8.22
N PHE A 106 15.39 12.10 9.32
CA PHE A 106 14.34 11.07 9.51
C PHE A 106 13.88 10.97 10.98
N PRO A 107 13.15 11.99 11.48
CA PRO A 107 12.82 12.14 12.89
C PRO A 107 11.87 11.04 13.40
N GLU A 108 11.24 10.29 12.49
CA GLU A 108 10.26 9.24 12.79
C GLU A 108 10.90 8.05 13.49
N ALA A 109 12.22 7.84 13.32
CA ALA A 109 12.97 6.87 14.12
C ALA A 109 12.98 7.21 15.62
N LEU A 110 12.72 8.47 15.98
CA LEU A 110 12.76 9.01 17.35
C LEU A 110 11.40 9.60 17.79
N TYR A 111 10.29 9.23 17.14
CA TYR A 111 9.05 10.01 17.13
C TYR A 111 8.49 10.42 18.51
N LEU A 112 8.17 9.46 19.39
CA LEU A 112 7.57 9.74 20.72
C LEU A 112 8.53 9.51 21.88
N SER A 113 9.51 8.64 21.70
CA SER A 113 10.53 8.31 22.69
C SER A 113 11.69 7.60 22.00
N ALA A 114 12.91 7.81 22.48
CA ALA A 114 14.06 6.96 22.11
C ALA A 114 14.01 5.59 22.81
N ASP A 115 13.24 5.47 23.89
CA ASP A 115 12.97 4.20 24.57
C ASP A 115 11.89 3.40 23.81
N PRO A 116 12.19 2.16 23.36
CA PRO A 116 11.28 1.31 22.59
C PRO A 116 9.89 1.11 23.21
N ASP A 117 9.85 0.69 24.48
CA ASP A 117 8.61 0.33 25.17
C ASP A 117 7.74 1.55 25.41
N SER A 118 8.36 2.67 25.81
CA SER A 118 7.69 3.96 25.93
C SER A 118 7.12 4.42 24.59
N GLN A 119 7.84 4.24 23.48
CA GLN A 119 7.35 4.65 22.16
C GLN A 119 6.12 3.83 21.74
N ILE A 120 6.15 2.51 21.96
CA ILE A 120 5.03 1.61 21.69
C ILE A 120 3.80 2.00 22.54
N HIS A 121 4.02 2.28 23.83
CA HIS A 121 2.95 2.67 24.75
C HIS A 121 2.31 4.00 24.34
N LEU A 122 3.11 5.05 24.13
CA LEU A 122 2.63 6.37 23.74
C LEU A 122 1.92 6.34 22.38
N LEU A 123 2.43 5.54 21.44
CA LEU A 123 1.75 5.37 20.15
C LEU A 123 0.39 4.69 20.35
N ARG A 124 0.30 3.66 21.19
CA ARG A 124 -0.96 3.00 21.51
C ARG A 124 -1.97 3.98 22.12
N GLU A 125 -1.55 4.80 23.09
CA GLU A 125 -2.41 5.83 23.70
C GLU A 125 -2.97 6.82 22.67
N LYS A 126 -2.13 7.26 21.73
CA LYS A 126 -2.54 8.13 20.61
C LYS A 126 -3.57 7.47 19.67
N ARG A 127 -3.64 6.14 19.62
CA ARG A 127 -4.59 5.39 18.77
C ARG A 127 -5.88 4.99 19.48
N VAL A 128 -6.04 5.33 20.77
CA VAL A 128 -7.23 4.95 21.53
C VAL A 128 -8.46 5.71 21.04
N VAL A 129 -9.55 4.97 20.87
CA VAL A 129 -10.91 5.47 20.68
C VAL A 129 -11.76 5.00 21.86
N ARG A 130 -12.39 5.94 22.56
CA ARG A 130 -13.46 5.63 23.52
C ARG A 130 -14.75 5.38 22.76
N ILE A 131 -15.31 4.18 22.90
CA ILE A 131 -16.51 3.77 22.19
C ILE A 131 -17.74 4.34 22.89
N ASP A 132 -18.49 5.16 22.17
CA ASP A 132 -19.75 5.74 22.65
C ASP A 132 -20.95 4.89 22.21
N LYS A 133 -20.84 4.21 21.04
CA LYS A 133 -21.89 3.34 20.49
C LYS A 133 -21.30 2.23 19.63
N ALA A 134 -21.66 0.97 19.91
CA ALA A 134 -21.37 -0.18 19.06
C ALA A 134 -22.05 -0.07 17.67
N ALA A 135 -21.59 -0.85 16.70
CA ALA A 135 -22.24 -0.94 15.39
C ALA A 135 -23.73 -1.33 15.54
N SER A 136 -24.63 -0.58 14.90
CA SER A 136 -26.07 -0.85 15.01
C SER A 136 -26.53 -2.04 14.15
N GLN A 137 -25.79 -2.33 13.09
CA GLN A 137 -26.00 -3.47 12.19
C GLN A 137 -24.62 -4.04 11.86
N PRO A 138 -24.03 -4.84 12.77
CA PRO A 138 -22.77 -5.52 12.49
C PRO A 138 -22.94 -6.53 11.36
N VAL A 139 -21.81 -6.98 10.82
CA VAL A 139 -21.78 -8.19 9.99
C VAL A 139 -22.10 -9.37 10.89
N ILE A 140 -23.06 -10.20 10.49
CA ILE A 140 -23.49 -11.40 11.22
C ILE A 140 -23.20 -12.68 10.45
N ASP A 141 -23.19 -12.60 9.12
CA ASP A 141 -22.84 -13.72 8.24
C ASP A 141 -21.81 -13.25 7.21
N PRO A 142 -20.50 -13.37 7.52
CA PRO A 142 -19.44 -12.94 6.63
C PRO A 142 -19.47 -13.60 5.25
N ALA A 143 -20.00 -14.83 5.13
CA ALA A 143 -20.06 -15.52 3.84
C ALA A 143 -21.04 -14.85 2.87
N ARG A 144 -22.18 -14.40 3.40
CA ARG A 144 -23.25 -13.76 2.63
C ARG A 144 -23.08 -12.25 2.51
N GLU A 145 -22.56 -11.59 3.55
CA GLU A 145 -22.60 -10.14 3.70
C GLU A 145 -21.28 -9.44 3.29
N ILE A 146 -20.20 -10.19 3.06
CA ILE A 146 -18.90 -9.66 2.61
C ILE A 146 -18.56 -10.16 1.22
N LEU A 147 -18.22 -9.23 0.33
CA LEU A 147 -17.61 -9.55 -0.96
C LEU A 147 -16.09 -9.43 -0.84
N PHE A 148 -15.39 -10.56 -1.02
CA PHE A 148 -13.93 -10.64 -0.91
C PHE A 148 -13.27 -10.16 -2.19
N THR A 149 -12.21 -9.38 -2.07
CA THR A 149 -11.57 -8.72 -3.22
C THR A 149 -10.08 -8.99 -3.25
N SER A 150 -9.51 -9.08 -4.44
CA SER A 150 -8.06 -9.16 -4.60
C SER A 150 -7.60 -8.71 -5.97
N ASN A 151 -6.30 -8.52 -6.14
CA ASN A 151 -5.68 -8.14 -7.39
C ASN A 151 -4.89 -9.31 -7.99
N VAL A 152 -5.04 -9.51 -9.29
CA VAL A 152 -4.19 -10.35 -10.11
C VAL A 152 -3.40 -9.44 -11.04
N LEU A 153 -2.09 -9.40 -10.87
CA LEU A 153 -1.19 -8.53 -11.62
C LEU A 153 -0.37 -9.39 -12.55
N LEU A 154 -0.42 -9.14 -13.86
CA LEU A 154 0.24 -10.01 -14.84
C LEU A 154 1.43 -9.33 -15.55
N SER A 155 2.49 -10.09 -15.73
CA SER A 155 3.65 -9.70 -16.52
C SER A 155 3.96 -10.69 -17.64
N PRO A 156 4.76 -10.29 -18.65
CA PRO A 156 5.25 -11.23 -19.66
C PRO A 156 6.01 -12.41 -19.03
N PRO A 157 6.09 -13.55 -19.73
CA PRO A 157 6.86 -14.71 -19.29
C PRO A 157 8.34 -14.38 -19.07
N VAL A 158 8.98 -15.07 -18.12
CA VAL A 158 10.44 -14.98 -17.92
C VAL A 158 11.15 -15.69 -19.08
N ALA A 159 12.13 -15.05 -19.71
CA ALA A 159 12.74 -15.47 -20.96
C ALA A 159 13.23 -16.95 -20.96
N GLU A 160 13.82 -17.42 -19.85
CA GLU A 160 14.34 -18.79 -19.71
C GLU A 160 13.25 -19.87 -19.73
N LYS A 161 12.00 -19.51 -19.37
CA LYS A 161 10.84 -20.44 -19.27
C LYS A 161 10.04 -20.58 -20.58
N THR A 162 10.45 -19.89 -21.64
CA THR A 162 9.81 -20.01 -22.98
C THR A 162 10.45 -21.09 -23.86
N ASN A 163 11.59 -21.65 -23.43
CA ASN A 163 12.29 -22.74 -24.12
C ASN A 163 11.52 -24.07 -23.98
N GLY A 164 10.58 -24.32 -24.89
CA GLY A 164 9.81 -25.59 -24.92
C GLY A 164 8.32 -25.44 -25.24
N VAL A 165 7.81 -24.20 -25.39
CA VAL A 165 6.42 -23.98 -25.79
C VAL A 165 6.24 -24.43 -27.24
N SER A 166 5.54 -25.55 -27.43
CA SER A 166 5.38 -26.20 -28.73
C SER A 166 4.40 -25.46 -29.66
N GLY A 167 3.55 -24.59 -29.09
CA GLY A 167 2.45 -23.91 -29.80
C GLY A 167 1.26 -24.82 -30.09
N SER A 168 1.23 -26.03 -29.53
CA SER A 168 0.25 -27.06 -29.89
C SER A 168 -1.04 -26.99 -29.08
N THR A 169 -1.01 -26.39 -27.88
CA THR A 169 -2.20 -26.18 -27.03
C THR A 169 -2.69 -24.74 -27.08
N GLU A 170 -3.94 -24.49 -26.66
CA GLU A 170 -4.46 -23.12 -26.50
C GLU A 170 -3.63 -22.33 -25.48
N LEU A 171 -3.22 -22.98 -24.39
CA LEU A 171 -2.36 -22.38 -23.37
C LEU A 171 -0.97 -22.02 -23.91
N ASP A 172 -0.37 -22.88 -24.75
CA ASP A 172 0.91 -22.58 -25.41
C ASP A 172 0.81 -21.31 -26.26
N ARG A 173 -0.33 -21.08 -26.93
CA ARG A 173 -0.56 -19.86 -27.74
C ARG A 173 -0.69 -18.63 -26.85
N VAL A 174 -1.45 -18.72 -25.76
CA VAL A 174 -1.59 -17.63 -24.77
C VAL A 174 -0.21 -17.22 -24.22
N ILE A 175 0.65 -18.19 -23.90
CA ILE A 175 2.02 -17.93 -23.41
C ILE A 175 2.88 -17.29 -24.51
N ALA A 176 2.79 -17.77 -25.75
CA ALA A 176 3.54 -17.21 -26.88
C ALA A 176 3.14 -15.75 -27.19
N ASP A 177 1.84 -15.45 -27.15
CA ASP A 177 1.32 -14.09 -27.34
C ASP A 177 1.75 -13.17 -26.19
N ALA A 178 1.74 -13.67 -24.94
CA ALA A 178 2.26 -12.92 -23.80
C ALA A 178 3.77 -12.64 -23.91
N ALA A 179 4.56 -13.56 -24.49
CA ALA A 179 5.97 -13.34 -24.76
C ALA A 179 6.20 -12.25 -25.82
N GLN A 180 5.30 -12.10 -26.80
CA GLN A 180 5.37 -10.98 -27.74
C GLN A 180 5.11 -9.63 -27.06
N ALA A 181 4.15 -9.58 -26.13
CA ALA A 181 3.88 -8.36 -25.35
C ALA A 181 5.10 -7.89 -24.53
N GLY A 182 5.99 -8.80 -24.13
CA GLY A 182 7.25 -8.45 -23.47
C GLY A 182 8.27 -7.69 -24.32
N ARG A 183 8.01 -7.49 -25.62
CA ARG A 183 8.81 -6.59 -26.49
C ARG A 183 8.32 -5.14 -26.45
N GLU A 184 7.13 -4.90 -25.88
CA GLU A 184 6.58 -3.58 -25.71
C GLU A 184 7.25 -2.86 -24.53
N LYS A 185 7.07 -1.54 -24.44
CA LYS A 185 7.47 -0.80 -23.26
C LYS A 185 6.56 -1.16 -22.09
N GLN A 186 7.14 -1.52 -20.95
CA GLN A 186 6.42 -1.68 -19.69
C GLN A 186 5.78 -0.35 -19.26
N LEU A 187 4.50 -0.41 -18.87
CA LEU A 187 3.70 0.76 -18.48
C LEU A 187 3.61 0.94 -16.97
N TYR A 188 3.56 -0.17 -16.21
CA TYR A 188 3.32 -0.18 -14.77
C TYR A 188 4.31 -1.10 -14.04
N TRP A 189 4.67 -0.74 -12.81
CA TRP A 189 5.62 -1.47 -11.98
C TRP A 189 4.93 -1.96 -10.72
N TYR A 190 4.58 -3.24 -10.72
CA TYR A 190 4.00 -3.92 -9.57
C TYR A 190 5.08 -4.64 -8.76
N ASP A 191 4.82 -4.87 -7.48
CA ASP A 191 5.77 -5.47 -6.53
C ASP A 191 6.11 -6.92 -6.89
N HIS A 192 5.09 -7.72 -7.20
CA HIS A 192 5.21 -9.14 -7.56
C HIS A 192 4.17 -9.54 -8.62
N PRO A 193 4.24 -9.02 -9.86
CA PRO A 193 3.35 -9.48 -10.90
C PRO A 193 3.62 -10.96 -11.24
N ILE A 194 2.56 -11.74 -11.48
CA ILE A 194 2.62 -13.14 -11.90
C ILE A 194 3.04 -13.18 -13.37
N PRO A 195 4.20 -13.76 -13.70
CA PRO A 195 4.58 -13.97 -15.09
C PRO A 195 3.61 -14.95 -15.77
N VAL A 196 3.11 -14.60 -16.96
CA VAL A 196 2.31 -15.54 -17.76
C VAL A 196 3.15 -16.79 -18.05
N GLY A 197 2.55 -17.96 -17.92
CA GLY A 197 3.24 -19.25 -18.02
C GLY A 197 3.88 -19.75 -16.71
N THR A 198 3.57 -19.09 -15.58
CA THR A 198 3.92 -19.62 -14.26
C THR A 198 3.25 -20.99 -14.02
N PRO A 199 3.99 -22.01 -13.56
CA PRO A 199 3.41 -23.31 -13.21
C PRO A 199 2.35 -23.19 -12.12
N LEU A 200 1.38 -24.11 -12.10
CA LEU A 200 0.22 -24.07 -11.20
C LEU A 200 0.63 -24.02 -9.73
N GLU A 201 1.64 -24.80 -9.36
CA GLU A 201 2.19 -24.90 -8.01
C GLU A 201 2.85 -23.61 -7.50
N ASN A 202 3.17 -22.68 -8.40
CA ASN A 202 3.78 -21.39 -8.09
C ASN A 202 2.84 -20.22 -8.42
N ASP A 203 1.58 -20.49 -8.76
CA ASP A 203 0.62 -19.47 -9.16
C ASP A 203 -0.05 -18.87 -7.92
N GLU A 204 0.26 -17.60 -7.65
CA GLU A 204 -0.25 -16.86 -6.49
C GLU A 204 -1.79 -16.81 -6.48
N ALA A 205 -2.43 -16.62 -7.64
CA ALA A 205 -3.88 -16.54 -7.70
C ALA A 205 -4.55 -17.87 -7.32
N VAL A 206 -4.02 -18.98 -7.82
CA VAL A 206 -4.50 -20.31 -7.45
C VAL A 206 -4.25 -20.58 -5.97
N TYR A 207 -3.07 -20.23 -5.45
CA TYR A 207 -2.73 -20.42 -4.04
C TYR A 207 -3.69 -19.69 -3.09
N GLY A 208 -3.87 -18.38 -3.29
CA GLY A 208 -4.71 -17.54 -2.43
C GLY A 208 -6.18 -17.97 -2.47
N LEU A 209 -6.72 -18.24 -3.66
CA LEU A 209 -8.09 -18.71 -3.81
C LEU A 209 -8.29 -20.09 -3.14
N SER A 210 -7.35 -21.01 -3.31
CA SER A 210 -7.38 -22.32 -2.63
C SER A 210 -7.28 -22.17 -1.10
N GLY A 211 -6.52 -21.19 -0.62
CA GLY A 211 -6.47 -20.81 0.79
C GLY A 211 -7.82 -20.33 1.32
N LEU A 212 -8.51 -19.48 0.56
CA LEU A 212 -9.82 -18.97 0.91
C LEU A 212 -10.91 -20.06 0.89
N ALA A 213 -10.90 -20.95 -0.11
CA ALA A 213 -11.83 -22.08 -0.18
C ALA A 213 -11.68 -23.04 1.02
N ARG A 214 -10.42 -23.33 1.41
CA ARG A 214 -10.13 -24.11 2.62
C ARG A 214 -10.58 -23.38 3.89
N ALA A 215 -10.39 -22.06 3.95
CA ALA A 215 -10.87 -21.27 5.08
C ALA A 215 -12.39 -21.38 5.21
N LEU A 216 -13.14 -21.23 4.11
CA LEU A 216 -14.60 -21.39 4.09
C LEU A 216 -15.05 -22.80 4.51
N SER A 217 -14.37 -23.83 4.01
CA SER A 217 -14.66 -25.23 4.37
C SER A 217 -14.53 -25.44 5.88
N PHE A 218 -13.48 -24.89 6.48
CA PHE A 218 -13.29 -24.92 7.92
C PHE A 218 -14.40 -24.18 8.69
N GLU A 219 -14.87 -23.04 8.18
CA GLU A 219 -16.00 -22.30 8.79
C GLU A 219 -17.29 -23.14 8.79
N MET A 220 -17.56 -23.86 7.70
CA MET A 220 -18.72 -24.75 7.58
C MET A 220 -18.61 -25.95 8.52
N GLU A 221 -17.45 -26.60 8.58
CA GLU A 221 -17.20 -27.74 9.48
C GLU A 221 -17.39 -27.37 10.96
N ARG A 222 -17.05 -26.14 11.33
CA ARG A 222 -17.19 -25.62 12.69
C ARG A 222 -18.61 -25.08 12.98
N GLY A 223 -19.42 -24.85 11.96
CA GLY A 223 -20.74 -24.22 12.07
C GLY A 223 -20.68 -22.70 12.30
N SER A 224 -19.57 -22.06 11.97
CA SER A 224 -19.43 -20.58 12.02
C SER A 224 -20.13 -19.89 10.84
N THR A 225 -20.44 -20.64 9.78
CA THR A 225 -21.32 -20.29 8.66
C THR A 225 -22.18 -21.51 8.27
N GLU A 226 -23.18 -21.32 7.42
CA GLU A 226 -24.11 -22.37 7.01
C GLU A 226 -23.48 -23.42 6.09
N ALA A 227 -24.00 -24.65 6.14
CA ALA A 227 -23.56 -25.71 5.22
C ALA A 227 -23.97 -25.35 3.78
N GLY A 228 -23.01 -25.41 2.85
CA GLY A 228 -23.22 -25.02 1.45
C GLY A 228 -23.11 -23.50 1.21
N ALA A 229 -22.65 -22.72 2.19
CA ALA A 229 -22.32 -21.32 2.01
C ALA A 229 -21.33 -21.15 0.84
N ARG A 230 -21.50 -20.07 0.06
CA ARG A 230 -20.60 -19.71 -1.05
C ARG A 230 -20.04 -18.32 -0.84
N LEU A 231 -18.78 -18.12 -1.21
CA LEU A 231 -18.12 -16.82 -1.17
C LEU A 231 -18.04 -16.18 -2.55
N LYS A 232 -18.45 -14.92 -2.61
CA LYS A 232 -18.22 -14.08 -3.78
C LYS A 232 -16.82 -13.49 -3.71
N VAL A 233 -16.04 -13.72 -4.77
CA VAL A 233 -14.68 -13.19 -4.90
C VAL A 233 -14.56 -12.38 -6.16
N LEU A 234 -14.15 -11.12 -6.03
CA LEU A 234 -13.88 -10.22 -7.15
C LEU A 234 -12.37 -10.02 -7.30
N LEU A 235 -11.86 -10.31 -8.49
CA LEU A 235 -10.48 -10.11 -8.89
C LEU A 235 -10.39 -8.92 -9.86
N SER A 236 -9.56 -7.94 -9.54
CA SER A 236 -9.09 -6.96 -10.54
C SER A 236 -7.92 -7.57 -11.30
N VAL A 237 -8.01 -7.64 -12.63
CA VAL A 237 -6.93 -8.17 -13.49
C VAL A 237 -6.23 -7.00 -14.17
N SER A 238 -5.05 -6.65 -13.66
CA SER A 238 -4.20 -5.58 -14.20
C SER A 238 -2.99 -6.16 -14.90
N VAL A 239 -2.46 -5.44 -15.90
CA VAL A 239 -1.26 -5.89 -16.62
C VAL A 239 -0.13 -4.87 -16.56
N THR A 240 1.09 -5.33 -16.79
CA THR A 240 2.28 -4.46 -16.90
C THR A 240 2.50 -3.90 -18.31
N HIS A 241 1.97 -4.58 -19.35
CA HIS A 241 2.17 -4.27 -20.77
C HIS A 241 0.82 -4.33 -21.48
N LYS A 242 0.56 -3.37 -22.39
CA LYS A 242 -0.74 -3.25 -23.08
C LYS A 242 -1.10 -4.51 -23.89
N GLY A 243 -0.12 -5.15 -24.53
CA GLY A 243 -0.32 -6.38 -25.28
C GLY A 243 -0.88 -7.54 -24.46
N LEU A 244 -0.77 -7.49 -23.13
CA LEU A 244 -1.29 -8.54 -22.25
C LEU A 244 -2.82 -8.51 -22.08
N HIS A 245 -3.53 -7.43 -22.44
CA HIS A 245 -4.99 -7.33 -22.23
C HIS A 245 -5.76 -8.50 -22.85
N GLN A 246 -5.32 -8.97 -24.03
CA GLN A 246 -6.02 -10.03 -24.77
C GLN A 246 -5.75 -11.43 -24.21
N VAL A 247 -4.66 -11.61 -23.45
CA VAL A 247 -4.22 -12.92 -22.94
C VAL A 247 -4.48 -13.07 -21.43
N ALA A 248 -4.67 -11.98 -20.71
CA ALA A 248 -4.81 -11.96 -19.26
C ALA A 248 -5.94 -12.85 -18.73
N LEU A 249 -7.17 -12.64 -19.21
CA LEU A 249 -8.33 -13.42 -18.77
C LEU A 249 -8.32 -14.87 -19.31
N PRO A 250 -7.98 -15.13 -20.59
CA PRO A 250 -7.78 -16.50 -21.07
C PRO A 250 -6.75 -17.28 -20.25
N TRP A 251 -5.65 -16.64 -19.86
CA TRP A 251 -4.64 -17.26 -19.01
C TRP A 251 -5.20 -17.62 -17.64
N LEU A 252 -5.79 -16.64 -16.94
CA LEU A 252 -6.33 -16.87 -15.60
C LEU A 252 -7.39 -17.98 -15.57
N ARG A 253 -8.29 -18.01 -16.57
CA ARG A 253 -9.28 -19.08 -16.74
C ARG A 253 -8.61 -20.44 -16.96
N ALA A 254 -7.56 -20.50 -17.78
CA ALA A 254 -6.82 -21.74 -18.00
C ALA A 254 -6.11 -22.23 -16.73
N GLN A 255 -5.58 -21.34 -15.88
CA GLN A 255 -5.00 -21.74 -14.60
C GLN A 255 -6.03 -22.32 -13.65
N ILE A 256 -7.11 -21.58 -13.44
CA ILE A 256 -8.16 -22.01 -12.52
C ILE A 256 -8.80 -23.30 -13.02
N GLY A 257 -9.03 -23.44 -14.33
CA GLY A 257 -9.58 -24.66 -14.93
C GLY A 257 -8.66 -25.88 -14.90
N ARG A 258 -7.36 -25.72 -14.55
CA ARG A 258 -6.43 -26.83 -14.33
C ARG A 258 -6.41 -27.34 -12.88
N THR A 259 -7.10 -26.64 -11.98
CA THR A 259 -7.26 -27.10 -10.58
C THR A 259 -8.31 -28.20 -10.49
N ASP A 260 -8.20 -29.07 -9.48
CA ASP A 260 -9.25 -30.05 -9.20
C ASP A 260 -10.52 -29.33 -8.74
N ALA A 261 -11.71 -29.86 -9.09
CA ALA A 261 -12.99 -29.20 -8.82
C ALA A 261 -13.23 -28.90 -7.32
N GLU A 262 -12.66 -29.70 -6.42
CA GLU A 262 -12.71 -29.54 -4.96
C GLU A 262 -11.84 -28.37 -4.46
N THR A 263 -10.85 -27.93 -5.25
CA THR A 263 -9.83 -26.94 -4.84
C THR A 263 -10.44 -25.57 -4.57
N LEU A 264 -11.37 -25.15 -5.42
CA LEU A 264 -12.05 -23.86 -5.35
C LEU A 264 -13.54 -24.04 -5.06
N GLU A 265 -13.91 -25.18 -4.47
CA GLU A 265 -15.29 -25.47 -4.14
C GLU A 265 -15.88 -24.34 -3.29
N ASN A 266 -17.13 -23.98 -3.59
CA ASN A 266 -17.87 -22.94 -2.89
C ASN A 266 -17.34 -21.50 -3.08
N LEU A 267 -16.41 -21.26 -4.01
CA LEU A 267 -16.07 -19.91 -4.45
C LEU A 267 -16.77 -19.56 -5.77
N ASP A 268 -17.45 -18.42 -5.78
CA ASP A 268 -17.94 -17.75 -6.99
C ASP A 268 -16.94 -16.65 -7.37
N VAL A 269 -16.00 -16.98 -8.27
CA VAL A 269 -14.89 -16.10 -8.64
C VAL A 269 -15.23 -15.32 -9.90
N TYR A 270 -15.05 -14.00 -9.84
CA TYR A 270 -15.28 -13.06 -10.94
C TYR A 270 -14.02 -12.25 -11.20
N ALA A 271 -13.58 -12.16 -12.45
CA ALA A 271 -12.40 -11.41 -12.84
C ALA A 271 -12.76 -10.29 -13.81
N PHE A 272 -12.41 -9.06 -13.43
CA PHE A 272 -12.66 -7.85 -14.21
C PHE A 272 -11.36 -7.35 -14.84
N THR A 273 -11.37 -7.25 -16.17
CA THR A 273 -10.32 -6.57 -16.93
C THR A 273 -10.67 -5.10 -17.14
N GLU A 274 -9.72 -4.27 -17.58
CA GLU A 274 -9.98 -2.86 -17.89
C GLU A 274 -11.16 -2.69 -18.86
N ASN A 275 -11.26 -3.55 -19.88
CA ASN A 275 -12.38 -3.51 -20.83
C ASN A 275 -13.75 -3.70 -20.15
N ASP A 276 -13.82 -4.51 -19.09
CA ASP A 276 -15.06 -4.74 -18.36
C ASP A 276 -15.41 -3.54 -17.47
N THR A 277 -14.39 -2.86 -16.92
CA THR A 277 -14.60 -1.62 -16.17
C THR A 277 -15.16 -0.50 -17.06
N GLU A 278 -14.75 -0.42 -18.32
CA GLU A 278 -15.30 0.54 -19.28
C GLU A 278 -16.80 0.29 -19.53
N LYS A 279 -17.20 -0.98 -19.68
CA LYS A 279 -18.62 -1.37 -19.82
C LYS A 279 -19.44 -0.99 -18.60
N VAL A 280 -18.88 -1.10 -17.39
CA VAL A 280 -19.54 -0.65 -16.16
C VAL A 280 -19.74 0.87 -16.16
N VAL A 281 -18.75 1.65 -16.59
CA VAL A 281 -18.89 3.11 -16.69
C VAL A 281 -19.93 3.52 -17.74
N GLU A 282 -19.96 2.84 -18.89
CA GLU A 282 -20.99 3.04 -19.92
C GLU A 282 -22.39 2.71 -19.40
N LEU A 283 -22.51 1.62 -18.62
CA LEU A 283 -23.77 1.23 -17.97
C LEU A 283 -24.28 2.31 -17.00
N LEU A 284 -23.38 2.96 -16.27
CA LEU A 284 -23.72 4.02 -15.30
C LEU A 284 -23.99 5.38 -15.94
N SER A 285 -23.64 5.58 -17.21
CA SER A 285 -23.75 6.88 -17.88
C SER A 285 -25.14 7.53 -17.80
N PRO A 286 -26.27 6.81 -17.90
CA PRO A 286 -27.61 7.40 -17.72
C PRO A 286 -27.90 7.94 -16.31
N TRP A 287 -27.13 7.52 -15.31
CA TRP A 287 -27.33 7.85 -13.89
C TRP A 287 -26.41 9.00 -13.41
N LEU A 288 -25.43 9.36 -14.23
CA LEU A 288 -24.53 10.49 -14.03
C LEU A 288 -25.21 11.81 -14.43
N ASN A 289 -24.68 12.94 -13.97
CA ASN A 289 -25.30 14.25 -14.24
C ASN A 289 -25.12 14.72 -15.68
N ASN A 290 -23.99 14.37 -16.31
CA ASN A 290 -23.57 14.86 -17.61
C ASN A 290 -22.43 13.98 -18.17
N SER A 291 -22.04 14.26 -19.42
CA SER A 291 -20.96 13.53 -20.09
C SER A 291 -19.56 13.82 -19.52
N GLU A 292 -19.33 14.98 -18.90
CA GLU A 292 -18.05 15.30 -18.26
C GLU A 292 -17.78 14.40 -17.04
N ASP A 293 -18.83 14.13 -16.26
CA ASP A 293 -18.79 13.18 -15.15
C ASP A 293 -18.49 11.77 -15.66
N ALA A 294 -19.08 11.35 -16.79
CA ALA A 294 -18.81 10.04 -17.41
C ALA A 294 -17.36 9.90 -17.88
N GLU A 295 -16.83 10.91 -18.58
CA GLU A 295 -15.44 10.94 -19.02
C GLU A 295 -14.45 10.95 -17.86
N SER A 296 -14.78 11.69 -16.79
CA SER A 296 -13.95 11.73 -15.57
C SER A 296 -13.98 10.39 -14.84
N LEU A 297 -15.14 9.75 -14.76
CA LEU A 297 -15.28 8.42 -14.19
C LEU A 297 -14.53 7.37 -15.00
N LYS A 298 -14.57 7.42 -16.35
CA LYS A 298 -13.83 6.50 -17.22
C LYS A 298 -12.33 6.50 -16.94
N ARG A 299 -11.74 7.67 -16.65
CA ARG A 299 -10.33 7.80 -16.29
C ARG A 299 -10.01 7.29 -14.87
N THR A 300 -10.99 7.28 -13.97
CA THR A 300 -10.78 7.06 -12.53
C THR A 300 -11.15 5.64 -12.11
N PHE A 301 -12.29 5.13 -12.59
CA PHE A 301 -12.79 3.79 -12.33
C PHE A 301 -12.12 2.82 -13.31
N GLY A 302 -11.29 1.91 -12.81
CA GLY A 302 -10.59 0.93 -13.64
C GLY A 302 -9.58 0.11 -12.87
N VAL A 303 -8.94 -0.83 -13.57
CA VAL A 303 -7.97 -1.76 -12.99
C VAL A 303 -6.56 -1.57 -13.55
N ASP A 304 -6.39 -1.00 -14.75
CA ASP A 304 -5.05 -0.72 -15.29
C ASP A 304 -4.52 0.62 -14.79
N GLY A 305 -3.33 0.63 -14.22
CA GLY A 305 -2.79 1.84 -13.62
C GLY A 305 -1.77 1.55 -12.52
N GLU A 306 -1.35 2.62 -11.86
CA GLU A 306 -0.73 2.53 -10.54
C GLU A 306 -1.73 1.95 -9.51
N TYR A 307 -1.23 1.39 -8.41
CA TYR A 307 -2.04 0.65 -7.41
C TYR A 307 -3.27 1.42 -6.89
N GLY A 308 -3.24 2.75 -6.84
CA GLY A 308 -4.37 3.54 -6.36
C GLY A 308 -5.67 3.33 -7.15
N ARG A 309 -5.57 3.16 -8.47
CA ARG A 309 -6.73 3.03 -9.35
C ARG A 309 -7.49 1.72 -9.08
N HIS A 310 -6.79 0.58 -9.11
CA HIS A 310 -7.43 -0.71 -8.88
C HIS A 310 -7.91 -0.87 -7.42
N TYR A 311 -7.28 -0.22 -6.45
CA TYR A 311 -7.64 -0.39 -5.04
C TYR A 311 -8.94 0.32 -4.71
N SER A 312 -9.16 1.48 -5.34
CA SER A 312 -10.45 2.17 -5.30
C SER A 312 -11.53 1.37 -6.02
N PHE A 313 -11.22 0.78 -7.18
CA PHE A 313 -12.14 -0.09 -7.92
C PHE A 313 -12.59 -1.30 -7.09
N LEU A 314 -11.65 -2.00 -6.44
CA LEU A 314 -11.93 -3.16 -5.59
C LEU A 314 -12.84 -2.82 -4.41
N LYS A 315 -12.99 -1.54 -4.02
CA LYS A 315 -13.95 -1.13 -3.00
C LYS A 315 -15.26 -0.61 -3.58
N ALA A 316 -15.18 0.08 -4.72
CA ALA A 316 -16.32 0.69 -5.38
C ALA A 316 -17.24 -0.34 -6.05
N LEU A 317 -16.70 -1.26 -6.87
CA LEU A 317 -17.52 -2.24 -7.61
C LEU A 317 -18.40 -3.11 -6.68
N PRO A 318 -17.92 -3.60 -5.53
CA PRO A 318 -18.77 -4.32 -4.57
C PRO A 318 -19.97 -3.50 -4.06
N ALA A 319 -19.83 -2.18 -3.89
CA ALA A 319 -20.94 -1.32 -3.49
C ALA A 319 -21.97 -1.11 -4.63
N LEU A 320 -21.52 -1.12 -5.90
CA LEU A 320 -22.46 -1.16 -7.03
C LEU A 320 -23.19 -2.50 -7.08
N TRP A 321 -22.46 -3.60 -6.85
CA TRP A 321 -23.02 -4.94 -6.78
C TRP A 321 -24.12 -5.03 -5.73
N SER A 322 -23.90 -4.45 -4.54
CA SER A 322 -24.89 -4.46 -3.48
C SER A 322 -26.18 -3.73 -3.84
N VAL A 323 -26.08 -2.70 -4.70
CA VAL A 323 -27.25 -1.93 -5.16
C VAL A 323 -28.00 -2.67 -6.27
N LEU A 324 -27.29 -3.22 -7.26
CA LEU A 324 -27.91 -3.75 -8.48
C LEU A 324 -28.33 -5.22 -8.41
N THR A 325 -27.61 -6.04 -7.63
CA THR A 325 -27.77 -7.50 -7.70
C THR A 325 -27.99 -8.12 -6.32
N ASP A 326 -27.26 -7.69 -5.29
CA ASP A 326 -27.27 -8.38 -3.99
C ASP A 326 -27.33 -7.43 -2.78
N PRO A 327 -28.54 -7.04 -2.35
CA PRO A 327 -28.72 -6.11 -1.23
C PRO A 327 -28.32 -6.66 0.13
N ASP A 328 -27.99 -7.95 0.25
CA ASP A 328 -27.51 -8.52 1.51
C ASP A 328 -26.04 -8.19 1.78
N LEU A 329 -25.27 -7.79 0.75
CA LEU A 329 -23.89 -7.37 0.92
C LEU A 329 -23.83 -6.06 1.73
N LYS A 330 -23.03 -6.07 2.79
CA LYS A 330 -22.82 -4.92 3.69
C LYS A 330 -21.42 -4.34 3.60
N ALA A 331 -20.44 -5.12 3.14
CA ALA A 331 -19.05 -4.72 3.15
C ALA A 331 -18.23 -5.42 2.07
N THR A 332 -17.02 -4.92 1.89
CA THR A 332 -15.97 -5.59 1.11
C THR A 332 -14.71 -5.73 1.96
N PHE A 333 -13.96 -6.80 1.71
CA PHE A 333 -12.70 -7.09 2.38
C PHE A 333 -11.65 -7.55 1.37
N LYS A 334 -10.54 -6.80 1.26
CA LYS A 334 -9.43 -7.13 0.38
C LYS A 334 -8.49 -8.12 1.06
N ILE A 335 -8.11 -9.16 0.34
CA ILE A 335 -7.03 -10.09 0.67
C ILE A 335 -5.92 -9.96 -0.38
N ASP A 336 -4.70 -10.36 -0.04
CA ASP A 336 -3.65 -10.60 -1.04
C ASP A 336 -3.58 -12.11 -1.30
N LEU A 337 -3.23 -12.51 -2.53
CA LEU A 337 -3.30 -13.91 -2.95
C LEU A 337 -2.08 -14.73 -2.49
N ASP A 338 -1.04 -14.05 -2.01
CA ASP A 338 0.08 -14.62 -1.26
C ASP A 338 -0.20 -14.79 0.25
N GLN A 339 -1.44 -14.53 0.69
CA GLN A 339 -1.88 -14.65 2.08
C GLN A 339 -3.00 -15.68 2.24
N VAL A 340 -3.03 -16.34 3.40
CA VAL A 340 -4.08 -17.30 3.76
C VAL A 340 -4.56 -17.09 5.20
N PHE A 341 -5.81 -17.47 5.50
CA PHE A 341 -6.30 -17.48 6.88
C PHE A 341 -5.80 -18.75 7.61
N PRO A 342 -4.95 -18.62 8.65
CA PRO A 342 -4.47 -19.76 9.42
C PRO A 342 -5.52 -20.20 10.45
N GLN A 343 -6.62 -20.80 9.98
CA GLN A 343 -7.82 -21.06 10.78
C GLN A 343 -7.56 -21.87 12.06
N LYS A 344 -6.64 -22.83 12.02
CA LYS A 344 -6.32 -23.67 13.18
C LYS A 344 -5.65 -22.86 14.29
N GLU A 345 -4.68 -22.04 13.91
CA GLU A 345 -3.94 -21.14 14.80
C GLU A 345 -4.85 -20.02 15.33
N LEU A 346 -5.73 -19.47 14.47
CA LEU A 346 -6.74 -18.47 14.87
C LEU A 346 -7.61 -19.01 16.00
N VAL A 347 -8.15 -20.21 15.82
CA VAL A 347 -8.95 -20.87 16.84
C VAL A 347 -8.13 -21.15 18.10
N ALA A 348 -6.91 -21.67 17.96
CA ALA A 348 -6.08 -22.07 19.09
C ALA A 348 -5.71 -20.88 19.99
N GLU A 349 -5.40 -19.71 19.41
CA GLU A 349 -4.87 -18.57 20.15
C GLU A 349 -5.93 -17.49 20.48
N THR A 350 -7.02 -17.43 19.72
CA THR A 350 -8.06 -16.41 19.88
C THR A 350 -9.44 -16.97 20.23
N GLY A 351 -9.63 -18.29 20.09
CA GLY A 351 -10.92 -18.96 20.26
C GLY A 351 -11.90 -18.77 19.09
N LYS A 352 -11.54 -17.94 18.10
CA LYS A 352 -12.37 -17.50 16.99
C LYS A 352 -11.77 -17.91 15.65
N THR A 353 -12.62 -18.17 14.68
CA THR A 353 -12.20 -18.28 13.28
C THR A 353 -12.01 -16.89 12.65
N ALA A 354 -11.51 -16.84 11.41
CA ALA A 354 -11.46 -15.60 10.64
C ALA A 354 -12.86 -14.94 10.53
N PHE A 355 -13.91 -15.73 10.28
CA PHE A 355 -15.26 -15.18 10.10
C PHE A 355 -15.83 -14.65 11.42
N ASP A 356 -15.52 -15.30 12.54
CA ASP A 356 -15.94 -14.79 13.85
C ASP A 356 -15.28 -13.45 14.20
N HIS A 357 -14.09 -13.14 13.66
CA HIS A 357 -13.46 -11.83 13.81
C HIS A 357 -14.13 -10.73 12.98
N PHE A 358 -14.70 -11.05 11.81
CA PHE A 358 -15.49 -10.08 11.03
C PHE A 358 -16.78 -9.65 11.72
N LYS A 359 -17.34 -10.50 12.59
CA LYS A 359 -18.56 -10.24 13.36
C LYS A 359 -18.37 -9.27 14.54
N THR A 360 -17.27 -8.53 14.58
CA THR A 360 -16.99 -7.59 15.68
C THR A 360 -17.95 -6.38 15.67
N ASP A 361 -18.49 -6.05 16.84
CA ASP A 361 -19.32 -4.86 17.03
C ASP A 361 -18.55 -3.54 16.89
N LEU A 362 -17.21 -3.59 16.83
CA LEU A 362 -16.37 -2.43 16.56
C LEU A 362 -16.47 -1.97 15.10
N TRP A 363 -16.78 -2.87 14.16
CA TRP A 363 -16.84 -2.52 12.74
C TRP A 363 -18.16 -1.82 12.40
N GLY A 364 -18.12 -0.50 12.34
CA GLY A 364 -19.27 0.40 12.27
C GLY A 364 -19.59 1.10 13.58
N ALA A 365 -18.76 0.94 14.62
CA ALA A 365 -18.93 1.64 15.89
C ALA A 365 -18.61 3.13 15.77
N ARG A 366 -19.13 3.92 16.72
CA ARG A 366 -18.85 5.35 16.88
C ARG A 366 -18.23 5.64 18.24
N GLY A 367 -17.36 6.63 18.29
CA GLY A 367 -16.65 6.99 19.52
C GLY A 367 -15.89 8.30 19.40
N ARG A 368 -14.92 8.48 20.30
CA ARG A 368 -14.03 9.65 20.32
C ARG A 368 -12.58 9.25 20.43
N ASP A 369 -11.72 9.86 19.62
CA ASP A 369 -10.27 9.60 19.68
C ASP A 369 -9.57 10.33 20.84
N SER A 370 -8.25 10.20 20.93
CA SER A 370 -7.41 10.86 21.93
C SER A 370 -7.43 12.39 21.86
N GLU A 371 -7.86 12.98 20.74
CA GLU A 371 -8.07 14.43 20.59
C GLU A 371 -9.54 14.84 20.80
N ASN A 372 -10.38 13.91 21.28
CA ASN A 372 -11.80 14.09 21.55
C ASN A 372 -12.66 14.39 20.29
N ARG A 373 -12.14 14.08 19.10
CA ARG A 373 -12.86 14.18 17.83
C ARG A 373 -13.80 12.99 17.69
N GLU A 374 -14.96 13.20 17.07
CA GLU A 374 -15.88 12.09 16.79
C GLU A 374 -15.29 11.18 15.71
N VAL A 375 -15.38 9.87 15.91
CA VAL A 375 -14.83 8.85 15.03
C VAL A 375 -15.91 7.86 14.64
N GLU A 376 -15.90 7.44 13.38
CA GLU A 376 -16.60 6.27 12.89
C GLU A 376 -15.58 5.18 12.50
N LEU A 377 -15.71 4.01 13.11
CA LEU A 377 -14.90 2.81 12.82
C LEU A 377 -15.50 2.01 11.65
N GLY A 378 -15.81 2.69 10.55
CA GLY A 378 -16.48 2.10 9.37
C GLY A 378 -15.58 1.24 8.49
N MET A 379 -14.26 1.32 8.70
CA MET A 379 -13.27 0.43 8.07
C MET A 379 -12.76 -0.59 9.09
N ILE A 380 -12.17 -1.70 8.64
CA ILE A 380 -11.56 -2.74 9.48
C ILE A 380 -10.19 -3.12 8.94
N ALA A 381 -9.22 -3.34 9.81
CA ALA A 381 -7.89 -3.81 9.44
C ALA A 381 -7.45 -4.95 10.35
N GLY A 382 -6.95 -6.02 9.73
CA GLY A 382 -6.29 -7.12 10.43
C GLY A 382 -4.78 -6.91 10.55
N ALA A 383 -4.05 -8.01 10.74
CA ALA A 383 -2.60 -8.05 10.83
C ALA A 383 -2.03 -9.23 10.03
N LEU A 384 -0.70 -9.27 9.91
CA LEU A 384 0.03 -10.33 9.24
C LEU A 384 0.97 -11.04 10.21
N VAL A 385 1.22 -12.32 9.93
CA VAL A 385 2.32 -13.11 10.48
C VAL A 385 3.02 -13.84 9.33
N ASN A 386 4.34 -13.87 9.29
CA ASN A 386 5.04 -14.61 8.23
C ASN A 386 4.88 -16.13 8.44
N GLU A 387 4.91 -16.90 7.35
CA GLU A 387 4.85 -18.37 7.40
C GLU A 387 5.85 -18.97 8.39
N LYS A 388 7.12 -18.53 8.32
CA LYS A 388 8.19 -19.00 9.19
C LYS A 388 8.02 -18.63 10.67
N ASP A 389 7.29 -17.55 10.94
CA ASP A 389 7.16 -16.98 12.28
C ASP A 389 5.91 -17.50 13.00
N ILE A 390 4.93 -18.07 12.27
CA ILE A 390 3.65 -18.52 12.84
C ILE A 390 3.82 -19.61 13.90
N ALA A 391 4.90 -20.41 13.83
CA ALA A 391 5.22 -21.41 14.86
C ALA A 391 5.49 -20.79 16.24
N SER A 392 5.86 -19.50 16.29
CA SER A 392 6.04 -18.74 17.54
C SER A 392 4.73 -18.10 18.03
N GLY A 393 3.67 -18.15 17.23
CA GLY A 393 2.33 -17.69 17.52
C GLY A 393 1.85 -16.57 16.59
N LEU A 394 0.53 -16.40 16.50
CA LEU A 394 -0.14 -15.42 15.62
C LEU A 394 0.23 -13.97 15.90
N PHE A 395 0.59 -13.66 17.14
CA PHE A 395 0.97 -12.31 17.57
C PHE A 395 2.49 -12.09 17.53
N THR A 396 3.20 -12.89 16.72
CA THR A 396 4.62 -12.67 16.42
C THR A 396 4.73 -11.54 15.39
N PRO A 397 5.43 -10.44 15.70
CA PRO A 397 5.59 -9.33 14.76
C PRO A 397 6.28 -9.79 13.47
N ASP A 398 5.67 -9.53 12.32
CA ASP A 398 6.23 -9.76 10.99
C ASP A 398 7.45 -8.87 10.69
N ILE A 399 7.53 -7.72 11.36
CA ILE A 399 8.65 -6.80 11.33
C ILE A 399 9.55 -6.98 12.56
N PRO A 400 10.80 -7.45 12.39
CA PRO A 400 11.72 -7.65 13.50
C PRO A 400 12.10 -6.32 14.14
N TRP A 401 12.44 -6.37 15.42
CA TRP A 401 13.01 -5.21 16.08
C TRP A 401 14.45 -5.02 15.58
N PRO A 402 14.86 -3.80 15.20
CA PRO A 402 16.25 -3.56 14.85
C PRO A 402 17.16 -3.66 16.08
N GLU A 403 18.04 -4.68 16.12
CA GLU A 403 18.99 -4.88 17.22
C GLU A 403 20.32 -4.13 17.03
N GLU A 404 20.74 -3.96 15.78
CA GLU A 404 22.02 -3.32 15.43
C GLU A 404 21.82 -1.89 14.92
N LEU A 405 22.80 -1.03 15.17
CA LEU A 405 22.85 0.29 14.54
C LEU A 405 22.97 0.14 13.02
N PRO A 406 22.13 0.81 12.23
CA PRO A 406 22.20 0.69 10.79
C PRO A 406 23.45 1.36 10.21
N TYR A 407 23.75 1.03 8.97
CA TYR A 407 24.77 1.67 8.15
C TYR A 407 24.18 2.08 6.79
N GLY A 408 24.98 2.72 5.94
CA GLY A 408 24.56 3.09 4.59
C GLY A 408 23.36 4.05 4.58
N GLU A 409 22.44 3.83 3.64
CA GLU A 409 21.25 4.68 3.48
C GLU A 409 20.34 4.69 4.73
N ASN A 410 20.34 3.62 5.52
CA ASN A 410 19.51 3.49 6.72
C ASN A 410 19.94 4.43 7.86
N LEU A 411 21.13 5.05 7.78
CA LEU A 411 21.51 6.15 8.67
C LEU A 411 20.75 7.45 8.37
N LEU A 412 20.19 7.58 7.16
CA LEU A 412 19.43 8.75 6.73
C LEU A 412 17.93 8.50 6.62
N PHE A 413 17.51 7.23 6.50
CA PHE A 413 16.11 6.84 6.35
C PHE A 413 15.85 5.49 6.99
N TYR A 414 15.61 5.46 8.31
CA TYR A 414 15.54 4.21 9.04
C TYR A 414 14.12 3.65 9.17
N LYS A 415 13.47 3.33 8.05
CA LYS A 415 12.06 2.89 8.03
C LYS A 415 11.73 1.66 8.88
N LEU A 416 12.72 0.80 9.15
CA LEU A 416 12.51 -0.41 9.96
C LEU A 416 12.07 -0.09 11.39
N MET A 417 12.62 0.97 12.00
CA MET A 417 12.26 1.38 13.36
C MET A 417 10.79 1.80 13.50
N PRO A 418 10.25 2.78 12.74
CA PRO A 418 8.85 3.18 12.86
C PRO A 418 7.89 2.05 12.45
N MET A 419 8.28 1.18 11.50
CA MET A 419 7.51 -0.02 11.17
C MET A 419 7.45 -1.00 12.35
N ALA A 420 8.58 -1.32 12.97
CA ALA A 420 8.66 -2.24 14.12
C ALA A 420 7.86 -1.73 15.33
N VAL A 421 7.93 -0.42 15.62
CA VAL A 421 7.14 0.24 16.67
C VAL A 421 5.65 0.13 16.36
N SER A 422 5.24 0.51 15.15
CA SER A 422 3.83 0.50 14.78
C SER A 422 3.24 -0.91 14.70
N THR A 423 3.97 -1.91 14.20
CA THR A 423 3.54 -3.33 14.25
C THR A 423 3.21 -3.74 15.69
N ARG A 424 4.07 -3.41 16.67
CA ARG A 424 3.85 -3.78 18.07
C ARG A 424 2.76 -2.96 18.77
N ALA A 425 2.67 -1.67 18.46
CA ALA A 425 1.69 -0.77 19.07
C ALA A 425 0.27 -0.98 18.51
N GLU A 426 0.15 -1.27 17.22
CA GLU A 426 -1.11 -1.29 16.49
C GLU A 426 -1.54 -2.71 16.09
N LEU A 427 -0.69 -3.48 15.41
CA LEU A 427 -1.07 -4.79 14.84
C LEU A 427 -1.12 -5.89 15.90
N MET A 428 -0.14 -5.92 16.80
CA MET A 428 0.04 -7.00 17.77
C MET A 428 -0.69 -6.75 19.10
N THR A 429 -1.44 -5.64 19.21
CA THR A 429 -2.17 -5.35 20.44
C THR A 429 -3.20 -6.44 20.69
N ARG A 430 -3.23 -6.96 21.91
CA ARG A 430 -4.23 -7.92 22.39
C ARG A 430 -5.05 -7.26 23.47
N TYR A 431 -6.34 -7.04 23.22
CA TYR A 431 -7.21 -6.45 24.23
C TYR A 431 -7.24 -7.31 25.49
N SER A 432 -7.20 -6.66 26.65
CA SER A 432 -7.20 -7.31 27.98
C SER A 432 -6.02 -8.25 28.25
N ALA A 433 -4.94 -8.20 27.46
CA ALA A 433 -3.71 -8.93 27.77
C ALA A 433 -2.90 -8.18 28.86
N PRO A 434 -2.13 -8.89 29.72
CA PRO A 434 -1.43 -8.27 30.87
C PRO A 434 -0.51 -7.09 30.53
N GLN A 435 0.05 -7.07 29.31
CA GLN A 435 0.95 -6.04 28.79
C GLN A 435 0.24 -4.82 28.18
N VAL A 436 -1.09 -4.83 28.15
CA VAL A 436 -1.92 -3.75 27.65
C VAL A 436 -2.65 -3.12 28.84
N PRO A 437 -2.77 -1.78 28.94
CA PRO A 437 -3.46 -1.16 30.06
C PRO A 437 -4.87 -1.72 30.23
N ASP A 438 -5.27 -2.05 31.47
CA ASP A 438 -6.57 -2.66 31.81
C ASP A 438 -7.79 -1.94 31.21
N SER A 439 -7.64 -0.64 30.90
CA SER A 439 -8.71 0.15 30.29
C SER A 439 -8.92 -0.07 28.79
N LEU A 440 -8.05 -0.79 28.08
CA LEU A 440 -8.17 -1.10 26.65
C LEU A 440 -8.73 -2.52 26.46
N ASP A 441 -10.05 -2.61 26.51
CA ASP A 441 -10.82 -3.87 26.58
C ASP A 441 -11.39 -4.33 25.22
N GLY A 442 -11.29 -3.51 24.17
CA GLY A 442 -11.89 -3.78 22.87
C GLY A 442 -13.42 -3.64 22.85
N VAL A 443 -14.01 -3.04 23.88
CA VAL A 443 -15.46 -2.85 24.03
C VAL A 443 -15.77 -1.39 24.35
N THR A 444 -15.26 -0.87 25.46
CA THR A 444 -15.42 0.53 25.88
C THR A 444 -14.29 1.41 25.39
N LYS A 445 -13.10 0.82 25.18
CA LYS A 445 -11.99 1.45 24.47
C LYS A 445 -11.34 0.47 23.51
N ALA A 446 -11.11 0.92 22.29
CA ALA A 446 -10.44 0.15 21.25
C ALA A 446 -9.37 1.00 20.56
N LEU A 447 -8.54 0.38 19.73
CA LEU A 447 -7.63 1.13 18.86
C LEU A 447 -8.26 1.40 17.51
N HIS A 448 -7.95 2.55 16.94
CA HIS A 448 -8.00 2.74 15.50
C HIS A 448 -6.63 2.45 14.87
N ARG A 449 -6.62 2.09 13.58
CA ARG A 449 -5.38 1.75 12.84
C ARG A 449 -4.98 2.86 11.87
N ILE A 450 -3.70 3.21 11.88
CA ILE A 450 -3.01 3.94 10.80
C ILE A 450 -2.16 2.96 10.00
N HIS A 451 -1.46 2.05 10.69
CA HIS A 451 -0.72 0.99 10.04
C HIS A 451 -1.69 -0.07 9.54
N VAL A 452 -1.82 -0.12 8.22
CA VAL A 452 -2.64 -1.06 7.47
C VAL A 452 -1.72 -1.71 6.43
N THR A 453 -2.10 -2.91 6.00
CA THR A 453 -1.43 -3.67 4.94
C THR A 453 -2.24 -3.54 3.66
N GLY A 454 -1.61 -3.73 2.49
CA GLY A 454 -2.29 -3.64 1.19
C GLY A 454 -3.51 -4.57 1.12
N GLY A 455 -3.37 -5.82 1.57
CA GLY A 455 -4.47 -6.75 1.89
C GLY A 455 -4.88 -6.74 3.37
N THR A 456 -5.77 -7.65 3.75
CA THR A 456 -6.31 -7.81 5.11
C THR A 456 -7.01 -6.56 5.67
N ASN A 457 -7.80 -5.89 4.84
CA ASN A 457 -8.57 -4.71 5.25
C ASN A 457 -9.92 -4.61 4.51
N GLY A 458 -10.89 -3.91 5.10
CA GLY A 458 -12.22 -3.79 4.54
C GLY A 458 -12.93 -2.50 4.91
N ILE A 459 -14.05 -2.24 4.23
CA ILE A 459 -14.93 -1.10 4.49
C ILE A 459 -16.39 -1.50 4.33
N ARG A 460 -17.26 -0.99 5.20
CA ARG A 460 -18.71 -1.13 5.07
C ARG A 460 -19.24 -0.19 4.00
N PHE A 461 -20.27 -0.62 3.27
CA PHE A 461 -20.82 0.18 2.17
C PHE A 461 -21.54 1.45 2.64
N ASP A 462 -22.12 1.46 3.83
CA ASP A 462 -22.66 2.68 4.44
C ASP A 462 -21.56 3.74 4.67
N ALA A 463 -20.45 3.34 5.29
CA ALA A 463 -19.28 4.18 5.49
C ALA A 463 -18.63 4.61 4.16
N LEU A 464 -18.52 3.68 3.20
CA LEU A 464 -17.96 3.96 1.87
C LEU A 464 -18.80 5.01 1.13
N ARG A 465 -20.12 4.85 1.06
CA ARG A 465 -21.03 5.80 0.36
C ARG A 465 -21.10 7.15 1.06
N HIS A 466 -21.00 7.16 2.39
CA HIS A 466 -21.03 8.39 3.18
C HIS A 466 -19.72 9.20 3.10
N HIS A 467 -18.57 8.58 3.39
CA HIS A 467 -17.27 9.25 3.46
C HIS A 467 -16.56 9.33 2.11
N ARG A 468 -16.88 8.40 1.20
CA ARG A 468 -16.32 8.29 -0.16
C ARG A 468 -14.79 8.28 -0.21
N PRO A 469 -14.09 7.53 0.65
CA PRO A 469 -12.65 7.37 0.55
C PRO A 469 -12.25 6.75 -0.79
N PHE A 470 -11.09 7.17 -1.30
CA PHE A 470 -10.47 6.61 -2.50
C PHE A 470 -8.96 6.72 -2.41
N THR A 471 -8.24 5.87 -3.14
CA THR A 471 -6.81 6.03 -3.36
C THR A 471 -6.60 6.71 -4.70
N PRO A 472 -5.91 7.86 -4.75
CA PRO A 472 -5.71 8.56 -6.01
C PRO A 472 -4.91 7.74 -7.03
N SER A 473 -5.20 7.88 -8.32
CA SER A 473 -4.58 7.05 -9.37
C SER A 473 -3.08 7.30 -9.56
N PHE A 474 -2.50 8.33 -8.93
CA PHE A 474 -1.07 8.58 -8.91
C PHE A 474 -0.31 7.81 -7.81
N ILE A 475 -1.01 7.09 -6.94
CA ILE A 475 -0.37 6.27 -5.88
C ILE A 475 0.07 4.93 -6.47
N GLY A 476 1.38 4.79 -6.73
CA GLY A 476 1.98 3.56 -7.26
C GLY A 476 2.41 2.51 -6.25
N ARG A 477 2.28 2.79 -4.94
CA ARG A 477 2.63 1.85 -3.86
C ARG A 477 2.03 2.34 -2.55
N ALA A 478 1.67 1.42 -1.65
CA ALA A 478 1.03 1.72 -0.36
C ALA A 478 -0.33 2.44 -0.53
N GLU A 479 -1.14 1.84 -1.38
CA GLU A 479 -2.48 2.26 -1.74
C GLU A 479 -3.43 2.33 -0.54
N ASP A 480 -3.25 1.47 0.46
CA ASP A 480 -3.99 1.47 1.74
C ASP A 480 -3.77 2.77 2.53
N GLN A 481 -2.53 3.28 2.50
CA GLN A 481 -2.18 4.53 3.16
C GLN A 481 -2.71 5.73 2.39
N GLY A 482 -2.59 5.71 1.05
CA GLY A 482 -3.21 6.72 0.18
C GLY A 482 -4.73 6.80 0.37
N TYR A 483 -5.38 5.65 0.58
CA TYR A 483 -6.82 5.57 0.87
C TYR A 483 -7.19 6.31 2.15
N LEU A 484 -6.46 6.05 3.24
CA LEU A 484 -6.69 6.70 4.52
C LEU A 484 -6.45 8.21 4.46
N LEU A 485 -5.39 8.64 3.77
CA LEU A 485 -5.07 10.06 3.57
C LEU A 485 -6.23 10.83 2.93
N SER A 486 -7.00 10.19 2.04
CA SER A 486 -8.14 10.82 1.38
C SER A 486 -9.27 11.26 2.33
N VAL A 487 -9.36 10.67 3.52
CA VAL A 487 -10.43 10.94 4.51
C VAL A 487 -9.89 11.32 5.88
N LEU A 488 -8.58 11.54 6.00
CA LEU A 488 -7.90 11.74 7.27
C LEU A 488 -8.50 12.89 8.10
N ALA A 489 -8.79 14.02 7.44
CA ALA A 489 -9.34 15.21 8.07
C ALA A 489 -10.86 15.14 8.33
N GLY A 490 -11.56 14.16 7.75
CA GLY A 490 -13.03 14.08 7.75
C GLY A 490 -13.69 15.25 7.01
N LYS A 491 -15.02 15.35 7.15
CA LYS A 491 -15.80 16.50 6.71
C LYS A 491 -16.15 17.38 7.91
N PRO A 492 -16.27 18.72 7.75
CA PRO A 492 -16.62 19.60 8.86
C PRO A 492 -17.94 19.20 9.53
N GLY A 493 -17.89 18.97 10.85
CA GLY A 493 -19.07 18.60 11.65
C GLY A 493 -19.50 17.13 11.54
N GLU A 494 -18.73 16.29 10.85
CA GLU A 494 -18.98 14.85 10.75
C GLU A 494 -17.88 14.05 11.47
N PRO A 495 -18.17 12.82 11.92
CA PRO A 495 -17.15 11.93 12.47
C PRO A 495 -16.05 11.63 11.44
N VAL A 496 -14.80 11.51 11.88
CA VAL A 496 -13.70 11.08 11.01
C VAL A 496 -13.74 9.56 10.80
N LEU A 497 -13.56 9.11 9.56
CA LEU A 497 -13.51 7.69 9.24
C LEU A 497 -12.16 7.08 9.63
N ARG A 498 -12.17 5.95 10.33
CA ARG A 498 -10.96 5.20 10.71
C ARG A 498 -11.16 3.68 10.58
N TYR A 499 -10.03 2.97 10.56
CA TYR A 499 -9.99 1.51 10.64
C TYR A 499 -10.14 1.04 12.09
N ALA A 500 -11.11 0.18 12.35
CA ALA A 500 -11.19 -0.61 13.56
C ALA A 500 -10.00 -1.57 13.62
N HIS A 501 -9.32 -1.63 14.76
CA HIS A 501 -8.36 -2.68 15.03
C HIS A 501 -9.09 -3.99 15.38
N ALA A 502 -9.00 -4.98 14.50
CA ALA A 502 -9.53 -6.31 14.70
C ALA A 502 -8.48 -7.23 15.35
N SER A 503 -8.39 -7.19 16.68
CA SER A 503 -7.46 -8.01 17.47
C SER A 503 -7.68 -9.50 17.19
N GLY A 504 -6.72 -10.14 16.52
CA GLY A 504 -6.77 -11.56 16.18
C GLY A 504 -7.26 -11.86 14.77
N LEU A 505 -7.71 -10.87 13.99
CA LEU A 505 -7.89 -11.04 12.54
C LEU A 505 -6.51 -11.02 11.87
N VAL A 506 -5.89 -12.19 11.74
CA VAL A 506 -4.53 -12.35 11.21
C VAL A 506 -4.55 -13.24 9.97
N MET A 507 -3.85 -12.82 8.92
CA MET A 507 -3.52 -13.69 7.79
C MET A 507 -2.03 -14.06 7.82
N ARG A 508 -1.73 -15.28 7.38
CA ARG A 508 -0.36 -15.77 7.24
C ARG A 508 0.18 -15.36 5.87
N HIS A 509 1.38 -14.78 5.84
CA HIS A 509 2.05 -14.33 4.62
C HIS A 509 3.08 -15.35 4.13
N ASP A 510 2.84 -15.92 2.95
CA ASP A 510 3.60 -17.06 2.42
C ASP A 510 4.49 -16.63 1.22
N LYS A 511 5.23 -15.52 1.36
CA LYS A 511 6.08 -14.94 0.30
C LYS A 511 7.09 -15.92 -0.30
N GLU A 512 7.62 -16.82 0.51
CA GLU A 512 8.71 -17.73 0.12
C GLU A 512 8.21 -18.91 -0.73
N ALA A 513 6.88 -19.13 -0.79
CA ALA A 513 6.26 -20.20 -1.57
C ALA A 513 6.25 -19.93 -3.09
N PHE A 514 6.45 -18.68 -3.52
CA PHE A 514 6.37 -18.28 -4.93
C PHE A 514 7.76 -18.01 -5.52
N ALA A 515 8.01 -18.54 -6.72
CA ALA A 515 9.33 -18.61 -7.35
C ALA A 515 10.16 -17.30 -7.27
N GLY A 516 11.35 -17.40 -6.68
CA GLY A 516 12.23 -16.25 -6.35
C GLY A 516 12.76 -15.41 -7.52
N ASP A 517 12.58 -15.83 -8.78
CA ASP A 517 13.05 -15.06 -9.95
C ASP A 517 12.12 -13.89 -10.33
N ALA A 518 10.80 -14.02 -10.09
CA ALA A 518 9.87 -12.89 -10.23
C ALA A 518 10.14 -11.81 -9.17
N VAL A 519 10.47 -12.24 -7.94
CA VAL A 519 10.88 -11.36 -6.84
C VAL A 519 12.14 -10.57 -7.22
N LYS A 520 13.14 -11.20 -7.85
CA LYS A 520 14.35 -10.49 -8.34
C LYS A 520 14.02 -9.43 -9.40
N ALA A 521 13.12 -9.71 -10.33
CA ALA A 521 12.71 -8.77 -11.37
C ALA A 521 11.97 -7.53 -10.80
N GLY A 522 11.23 -7.69 -9.69
CA GLY A 522 10.50 -6.60 -9.02
C GLY A 522 11.31 -5.73 -8.06
N LYS A 523 12.51 -6.16 -7.64
CA LYS A 523 13.32 -5.45 -6.61
C LYS A 523 13.67 -4.01 -6.98
N ALA A 524 14.18 -3.79 -8.19
CA ALA A 524 14.53 -2.44 -8.65
C ALA A 524 13.30 -1.53 -8.71
N GLY A 525 12.17 -2.07 -9.20
CA GLY A 525 10.87 -1.39 -9.21
C GLY A 525 10.40 -1.00 -7.81
N SER A 526 10.48 -1.93 -6.86
CA SER A 526 10.12 -1.70 -5.46
C SER A 526 10.99 -0.64 -4.80
N TYR A 527 12.31 -0.69 -5.00
CA TYR A 527 13.24 0.29 -4.45
C TYR A 527 13.00 1.69 -5.01
N VAL A 528 12.94 1.83 -6.33
CA VAL A 528 12.66 3.13 -6.98
C VAL A 528 11.25 3.62 -6.65
N GLY A 529 10.27 2.72 -6.51
CA GLY A 529 8.92 3.04 -6.04
C GLY A 529 8.92 3.64 -4.63
N ASP A 530 9.70 3.09 -3.70
CA ASP A 530 9.89 3.65 -2.36
C ASP A 530 10.56 5.04 -2.37
N LEU A 531 11.44 5.33 -3.35
CA LEU A 531 11.99 6.68 -3.56
C LEU A 531 10.92 7.64 -4.10
N ILE A 532 10.14 7.22 -5.10
CA ILE A 532 9.04 8.00 -5.67
C ILE A 532 8.00 8.32 -4.61
N ARG A 533 7.72 7.37 -3.72
CA ARG A 533 6.79 7.51 -2.61
C ARG A 533 7.13 8.69 -1.70
N LEU A 534 8.41 9.02 -1.49
CA LEU A 534 8.81 10.21 -0.74
C LEU A 534 8.27 11.49 -1.38
N PHE A 535 8.37 11.61 -2.71
CA PHE A 535 7.85 12.78 -3.42
C PHE A 535 6.32 12.81 -3.40
N VAL A 536 5.70 11.67 -3.75
CA VAL A 536 4.24 11.56 -3.87
C VAL A 536 3.55 11.83 -2.54
N PHE A 537 4.00 11.20 -1.44
CA PHE A 537 3.35 11.35 -0.14
C PHE A 537 3.61 12.73 0.48
N SER A 538 4.82 13.30 0.28
CA SER A 538 5.12 14.67 0.73
C SER A 538 4.23 15.69 0.02
N CYS A 539 4.07 15.54 -1.30
CA CYS A 539 3.18 16.40 -2.07
C CYS A 539 1.70 16.19 -1.70
N TYR A 540 1.26 14.93 -1.57
CA TYR A 540 -0.12 14.63 -1.22
C TYR A 540 -0.50 15.26 0.13
N ALA A 541 0.38 15.14 1.13
CA ALA A 541 0.18 15.75 2.43
C ALA A 541 0.10 17.29 2.37
N ASP A 542 0.82 17.95 1.46
CA ASP A 542 0.86 19.42 1.37
C ASP A 542 -0.48 20.05 1.03
N PHE A 543 -1.25 19.42 0.13
CA PHE A 543 -2.52 19.99 -0.34
C PHE A 543 -3.74 19.45 0.39
N LEU A 544 -3.57 18.50 1.32
CA LEU A 544 -4.64 18.03 2.19
C LEU A 544 -4.92 19.02 3.33
N PRO A 545 -6.13 18.99 3.93
CA PRO A 545 -6.44 19.84 5.09
C PRO A 545 -5.45 19.61 6.24
N GLY A 546 -4.98 20.70 6.85
CA GLY A 546 -3.91 20.69 7.86
C GLY A 546 -2.50 20.78 7.30
N GLY A 547 -2.33 20.66 5.97
CA GLY A 547 -1.03 20.66 5.30
C GLY A 547 -0.12 19.53 5.78
N ARG A 548 1.15 19.58 5.37
CA ARG A 548 2.14 18.54 5.69
C ARG A 548 2.20 18.21 7.17
N ASP A 549 2.33 19.22 8.02
CA ASP A 549 2.54 19.04 9.46
C ASP A 549 1.30 18.45 10.15
N GLY A 550 0.10 18.92 9.77
CA GLY A 550 -1.15 18.39 10.30
C GLY A 550 -1.38 16.94 9.89
N VAL A 551 -1.18 16.61 8.61
CA VAL A 551 -1.28 15.24 8.10
C VAL A 551 -0.27 14.35 8.80
N LYS A 552 0.98 14.78 8.87
CA LYS A 552 2.08 14.04 9.47
C LYS A 552 1.84 13.76 10.97
N LYS A 553 1.35 14.76 11.71
CA LYS A 553 0.95 14.60 13.12
C LYS A 553 -0.02 13.44 13.32
N GLU A 554 -0.95 13.21 12.41
CA GLU A 554 -1.91 12.10 12.51
C GLU A 554 -1.25 10.74 12.19
N VAL A 555 -0.52 10.68 11.08
CA VAL A 555 -0.12 9.42 10.46
C VAL A 555 1.28 8.93 10.83
N ASP A 556 2.04 9.73 11.58
CA ASP A 556 3.32 9.31 12.15
C ASP A 556 3.14 8.17 13.19
N PRO A 557 4.11 7.24 13.27
CA PRO A 557 5.37 7.24 12.50
C PRO A 557 5.33 6.35 11.24
N PHE A 558 4.30 5.51 11.06
CA PHE A 558 4.27 4.50 10.00
C PHE A 558 4.14 5.08 8.60
N THR A 559 3.00 5.72 8.28
CA THR A 559 2.79 6.36 6.97
C THR A 559 3.62 7.62 6.85
N GLY A 560 3.73 8.36 7.95
CA GLY A 560 4.38 9.67 7.97
C GLY A 560 5.88 9.63 7.70
N CYS A 561 6.54 8.48 7.80
CA CYS A 561 7.94 8.35 7.42
C CYS A 561 8.23 8.60 5.93
N PHE A 562 7.21 8.56 5.07
CA PHE A 562 7.33 8.95 3.65
C PHE A 562 6.91 10.40 3.37
N ILE A 563 6.53 11.16 4.40
CA ILE A 563 6.15 12.57 4.31
C ILE A 563 7.30 13.40 4.89
N SER A 564 8.05 14.07 4.01
CA SER A 564 9.26 14.79 4.37
C SER A 564 9.29 16.19 3.75
N PRO A 565 9.86 17.20 4.44
CA PRO A 565 10.19 18.48 3.84
C PRO A 565 11.45 18.45 2.95
N LEU A 566 12.17 17.31 2.91
CA LEU A 566 13.43 17.11 2.17
C LEU A 566 13.35 15.92 1.19
N PRO A 567 12.31 15.81 0.35
CA PRO A 567 12.09 14.61 -0.46
C PRO A 567 13.23 14.39 -1.48
N VAL A 568 13.78 15.44 -2.11
CA VAL A 568 14.86 15.29 -3.09
C VAL A 568 16.15 14.83 -2.41
N THR A 569 16.51 15.48 -1.30
CA THR A 569 17.71 15.17 -0.53
C THR A 569 17.68 13.74 -0.01
N LEU A 570 16.56 13.31 0.60
CA LEU A 570 16.42 11.94 1.08
C LEU A 570 16.48 10.92 -0.06
N ALA A 571 15.72 11.13 -1.15
CA ALA A 571 15.67 10.17 -2.23
C ALA A 571 17.05 9.98 -2.90
N LEU A 572 17.77 11.07 -3.18
CA LEU A 572 19.05 11.00 -3.89
C LEU A 572 20.22 10.59 -3.01
N LEU A 573 20.25 10.95 -1.73
CA LEU A 573 21.28 10.43 -0.82
C LEU A 573 21.08 8.94 -0.58
N ARG A 574 19.83 8.48 -0.40
CA ARG A 574 19.51 7.06 -0.30
C ARG A 574 19.97 6.29 -1.53
N LEU A 575 19.56 6.75 -2.72
CA LEU A 575 19.97 6.14 -4.00
C LEU A 575 21.49 6.08 -4.13
N ALA A 576 22.20 7.18 -3.86
CA ALA A 576 23.64 7.23 -3.99
C ALA A 576 24.35 6.26 -3.02
N LEU A 577 23.92 6.19 -1.76
CA LEU A 577 24.50 5.27 -0.78
C LEU A 577 24.20 3.81 -1.13
N HIS A 578 23.00 3.52 -1.64
CA HIS A 578 22.61 2.19 -2.10
C HIS A 578 23.41 1.73 -3.32
N LEU A 579 23.66 2.63 -4.29
CA LEU A 579 24.47 2.34 -5.47
C LEU A 579 25.98 2.23 -5.16
N LEU A 580 26.46 2.80 -4.06
CA LEU A 580 27.85 2.63 -3.64
C LEU A 580 28.11 1.23 -3.04
N ASP A 581 27.12 0.70 -2.31
CA ASP A 581 27.26 -0.52 -1.52
C ASP A 581 27.53 -1.76 -2.39
N SER A 582 28.67 -2.42 -2.15
CA SER A 582 29.07 -3.67 -2.80
C SER A 582 28.22 -4.87 -2.38
N GLY A 583 27.40 -4.76 -1.33
CA GLY A 583 26.52 -5.82 -0.85
C GLY A 583 25.44 -6.25 -1.86
N ASN A 584 25.08 -5.39 -2.82
CA ASN A 584 24.17 -5.73 -3.91
C ASN A 584 24.92 -6.29 -5.14
N SER A 585 24.22 -7.00 -6.03
CA SER A 585 24.82 -7.39 -7.31
C SER A 585 25.02 -6.18 -8.23
N ARG A 586 25.96 -6.27 -9.19
CA ARG A 586 26.16 -5.22 -10.20
C ARG A 586 24.91 -5.04 -11.05
N GLU A 587 24.27 -6.15 -11.41
CA GLU A 587 23.07 -6.20 -12.24
C GLU A 587 21.90 -5.48 -11.54
N GLU A 588 21.73 -5.70 -10.23
CA GLU A 588 20.72 -5.02 -9.42
C GLU A 588 20.98 -3.51 -9.33
N ARG A 589 22.21 -3.09 -9.04
CA ARG A 589 22.58 -1.68 -9.02
C ARG A 589 22.37 -1.00 -10.37
N GLN A 590 22.71 -1.68 -11.46
CA GLN A 590 22.52 -1.17 -12.82
C GLN A 590 21.03 -0.97 -13.12
N ALA A 591 20.19 -1.97 -12.84
CA ALA A 591 18.76 -1.88 -13.05
C ALA A 591 18.11 -0.75 -12.21
N ILE A 592 18.57 -0.56 -10.97
CA ILE A 592 18.12 0.54 -10.11
C ILE A 592 18.54 1.90 -10.70
N LEU A 593 19.80 2.05 -11.12
CA LEU A 593 20.29 3.31 -11.70
C LEU A 593 19.52 3.67 -12.97
N GLU A 594 19.31 2.72 -13.88
CA GLU A 594 18.57 2.93 -15.13
C GLU A 594 17.12 3.34 -14.86
N LEU A 595 16.42 2.61 -13.99
CA LEU A 595 15.02 2.91 -13.66
C LEU A 595 14.88 4.23 -12.91
N ALA A 596 15.81 4.54 -12.00
CA ALA A 596 15.85 5.82 -11.31
C ALA A 596 16.13 6.97 -12.29
N GLY A 597 17.03 6.77 -13.25
CA GLY A 597 17.33 7.70 -14.33
C GLY A 597 16.13 8.00 -15.23
N GLU A 598 15.24 7.02 -15.45
CA GLU A 598 13.99 7.25 -16.18
C GLU A 598 12.93 7.97 -15.33
N ARG A 599 12.75 7.57 -14.06
CA ARG A 599 11.56 7.96 -13.29
C ARG A 599 11.75 9.15 -12.35
N LEU A 600 12.95 9.38 -11.82
CA LEU A 600 13.20 10.45 -10.83
C LEU A 600 13.35 11.87 -11.41
N PRO A 601 13.90 12.11 -12.63
CA PRO A 601 14.17 13.48 -13.10
C PRO A 601 12.95 14.41 -13.09
N VAL A 602 11.75 13.87 -13.38
CA VAL A 602 10.52 14.67 -13.35
C VAL A 602 10.18 15.17 -11.95
N TRP A 603 10.45 14.38 -10.91
CA TRP A 603 10.22 14.77 -9.52
C TRP A 603 11.26 15.77 -9.03
N ILE A 604 12.51 15.61 -9.46
CA ILE A 604 13.64 16.46 -9.04
C ILE A 604 13.55 17.85 -9.68
N HIS A 605 13.28 17.92 -10.98
CA HIS A 605 13.36 19.17 -11.73
C HIS A 605 12.02 19.87 -11.95
N LYS A 606 10.91 19.14 -11.85
CA LYS A 606 9.56 19.65 -12.07
C LYS A 606 8.64 19.43 -10.86
N GLY A 607 9.21 19.37 -9.65
CA GLY A 607 8.48 19.09 -8.42
C GLY A 607 7.25 19.99 -8.19
N GLU A 608 7.37 21.30 -8.43
CA GLU A 608 6.25 22.25 -8.28
C GLU A 608 5.14 22.01 -9.33
N GLU A 609 5.52 21.77 -10.60
CA GLU A 609 4.57 21.43 -11.66
C GLU A 609 3.85 20.11 -11.35
N LYS A 610 4.60 19.09 -10.91
CA LYS A 610 4.06 17.81 -10.50
C LYS A 610 3.13 17.96 -9.31
N ALA A 611 3.46 18.79 -8.33
CA ALA A 611 2.59 19.02 -7.19
C ALA A 611 1.25 19.64 -7.58
N ALA A 612 1.26 20.60 -8.51
CA ALA A 612 0.03 21.17 -9.05
C ALA A 612 -0.78 20.13 -9.86
N GLU A 613 -0.12 19.30 -10.67
CA GLU A 613 -0.73 18.19 -11.41
C GLU A 613 -1.43 17.20 -10.47
N LEU A 614 -0.74 16.72 -9.42
CA LEU A 614 -1.29 15.79 -8.45
C LEU A 614 -2.50 16.38 -7.71
N LYS A 615 -2.42 17.65 -7.31
CA LYS A 615 -3.53 18.35 -6.64
C LYS A 615 -4.76 18.43 -7.55
N ASN A 616 -4.57 18.82 -8.81
CA ASN A 616 -5.66 18.92 -9.78
C ASN A 616 -6.27 17.54 -10.07
N LEU A 617 -5.43 16.51 -10.23
CA LEU A 617 -5.87 15.14 -10.42
C LEU A 617 -6.68 14.66 -9.21
N TRP A 618 -6.23 14.92 -7.98
CA TRP A 618 -6.96 14.58 -6.76
C TRP A 618 -8.36 15.22 -6.72
N HIS A 619 -8.48 16.50 -7.05
CA HIS A 619 -9.78 17.18 -7.09
C HIS A 619 -10.70 16.61 -8.18
N SER A 620 -10.14 16.30 -9.35
CA SER A 620 -10.87 15.68 -10.47
C SER A 620 -11.40 14.29 -10.09
N GLU A 621 -10.56 13.44 -9.49
CA GLU A 621 -10.94 12.10 -9.06
C GLU A 621 -11.94 12.13 -7.91
N ARG A 622 -11.77 13.05 -6.95
CA ARG A 622 -12.77 13.26 -5.88
C ARG A 622 -14.15 13.54 -6.47
N LYS A 623 -14.24 14.47 -7.45
CA LYS A 623 -15.49 14.78 -8.14
C LYS A 623 -16.04 13.54 -8.88
N ALA A 624 -15.19 12.78 -9.55
CA ALA A 624 -15.61 11.56 -10.25
C ALA A 624 -16.19 10.51 -9.29
N TRP A 625 -15.53 10.26 -8.15
CA TRP A 625 -16.03 9.36 -7.12
C TRP A 625 -17.31 9.88 -6.48
N ASP A 626 -17.44 11.19 -6.27
CA ASP A 626 -18.69 11.78 -5.79
C ASP A 626 -19.84 11.54 -6.77
N SER A 627 -19.62 11.71 -8.07
CA SER A 627 -20.61 11.42 -9.10
C SER A 627 -20.94 9.93 -9.17
N TYR A 628 -19.97 9.05 -8.98
CA TYR A 628 -20.19 7.60 -8.89
C TYR A 628 -21.14 7.23 -7.74
N TYR A 629 -20.83 7.63 -6.51
CA TYR A 629 -21.67 7.28 -5.36
C TYR A 629 -23.05 7.96 -5.41
N ASN A 630 -23.14 9.17 -5.96
CA ASN A 630 -24.43 9.80 -6.23
C ASN A 630 -25.27 8.99 -7.25
N ALA A 631 -24.64 8.38 -8.26
CA ALA A 631 -25.33 7.52 -9.22
C ALA A 631 -25.84 6.23 -8.57
N LEU A 632 -25.07 5.63 -7.65
CA LEU A 632 -25.53 4.48 -6.84
C LEU A 632 -26.76 4.87 -6.01
N ASP A 633 -26.75 6.02 -5.34
CA ASP A 633 -27.90 6.51 -4.55
C ASP A 633 -29.15 6.69 -5.43
N ARG A 634 -29.01 7.19 -6.66
CA ARG A 634 -30.12 7.34 -7.61
C ARG A 634 -30.64 5.99 -8.08
N LEU A 635 -29.75 5.07 -8.40
CA LEU A 635 -30.06 3.71 -8.83
C LEU A 635 -30.86 2.97 -7.77
N GLU A 636 -30.40 2.98 -6.52
CA GLU A 636 -31.07 2.33 -5.39
C GLU A 636 -32.49 2.86 -5.17
N ASN A 637 -32.66 4.18 -5.24
CA ASN A 637 -33.98 4.81 -5.14
C ASN A 637 -34.90 4.44 -6.32
N ALA A 638 -34.36 4.42 -7.55
CA ALA A 638 -35.11 4.08 -8.75
C ALA A 638 -35.50 2.59 -8.79
N LEU A 639 -34.62 1.68 -8.35
CA LEU A 639 -34.92 0.26 -8.16
C LEU A 639 -36.03 0.05 -7.13
N SER A 640 -35.98 0.78 -6.01
CA SER A 640 -37.02 0.75 -4.98
C SER A 640 -38.38 1.22 -5.54
N ALA A 641 -38.36 2.14 -6.50
CA ALA A 641 -39.54 2.62 -7.23
C ALA A 641 -39.95 1.74 -8.43
N LYS A 642 -39.24 0.63 -8.70
CA LYS A 642 -39.43 -0.26 -9.87
C LYS A 642 -39.33 0.47 -11.21
N ASP A 643 -38.43 1.46 -11.31
CA ASP A 643 -38.15 2.15 -12.57
C ASP A 643 -37.62 1.17 -13.62
N ALA A 644 -38.16 1.23 -14.84
CA ALA A 644 -37.81 0.31 -15.92
C ALA A 644 -36.35 0.49 -16.39
N GLY A 645 -35.83 1.72 -16.36
CA GLY A 645 -34.44 1.99 -16.70
C GLY A 645 -33.49 1.37 -15.67
N ALA A 646 -33.81 1.50 -14.38
CA ALA A 646 -33.03 0.92 -13.29
C ALA A 646 -33.01 -0.62 -13.34
N LEU A 647 -34.16 -1.24 -13.59
CA LEU A 647 -34.27 -2.70 -13.76
C LEU A 647 -33.45 -3.19 -14.94
N ASN A 648 -33.52 -2.51 -16.09
CA ASN A 648 -32.69 -2.83 -17.25
C ASN A 648 -31.18 -2.60 -16.97
N THR A 649 -30.82 -1.59 -16.17
CA THR A 649 -29.43 -1.40 -15.71
C THR A 649 -28.97 -2.59 -14.87
N ALA A 650 -29.80 -3.08 -13.95
CA ALA A 650 -29.49 -4.25 -13.12
C ALA A 650 -29.34 -5.53 -13.97
N GLU A 651 -30.23 -5.77 -14.92
CA GLU A 651 -30.14 -6.90 -15.86
C GLU A 651 -28.84 -6.88 -16.66
N ARG A 652 -28.50 -5.73 -17.26
CA ARG A 652 -27.24 -5.57 -18.00
C ARG A 652 -26.00 -5.69 -17.11
N PHE A 653 -26.09 -5.32 -15.83
CA PHE A 653 -25.00 -5.54 -14.89
C PHE A 653 -24.79 -7.04 -14.63
N ASN A 654 -25.87 -7.81 -14.49
CA ASN A 654 -25.77 -9.27 -14.37
C ASN A 654 -25.14 -9.91 -15.60
N ASP A 655 -25.43 -9.40 -16.82
CA ASP A 655 -24.73 -9.86 -18.02
C ASP A 655 -23.22 -9.59 -17.95
N ILE A 656 -22.80 -8.44 -17.41
CA ILE A 656 -21.37 -8.14 -17.19
C ILE A 656 -20.79 -9.13 -16.18
N LEU A 657 -21.48 -9.40 -15.06
CA LEU A 657 -21.04 -10.34 -14.04
C LEU A 657 -20.84 -11.75 -14.61
N GLU A 658 -21.82 -12.28 -15.35
CA GLU A 658 -21.71 -13.62 -15.95
C GLU A 658 -20.56 -13.70 -16.95
N ASN A 659 -20.29 -12.64 -17.71
CA ASN A 659 -19.13 -12.59 -18.61
C ASN A 659 -17.79 -12.57 -17.85
N CYS A 660 -17.76 -11.99 -16.65
CA CYS A 660 -16.59 -11.92 -15.78
C CYS A 660 -16.41 -13.18 -14.91
N ARG A 661 -17.41 -14.06 -14.84
CA ARG A 661 -17.37 -15.28 -14.02
C ARG A 661 -16.27 -16.24 -14.50
N ILE A 662 -15.62 -16.89 -13.53
CA ILE A 662 -14.63 -17.94 -13.73
C ILE A 662 -15.11 -19.28 -13.16
N THR A 663 -15.66 -19.29 -11.93
CA THR A 663 -16.14 -20.51 -11.24
C THR A 663 -17.59 -20.41 -10.76
#